data_AF-A0A1S2KB36-F1
#
_entry.id   AF-A0A1S2KB36-F1
#
_cell.length_a   1.000
_cell.length_b   1.000
_cell.length_c   1.000
_cell.angle_alpha   90.00
_cell.angle_beta   90.00
_cell.angle_gamma   90.00
#
_symmetry.space_group_name_H-M   'P 1'
#
loop_
_entity.id
_entity.type
_entity.pdbx_description
1 polymer ?
#
loop_
_entity_poly.entity_id
_entity_poly.type
_entity_poly.pdbx_seq_one_letter_code
_entity_poly.pdbx_strand_id
1 'polypeptide(L)'
;MFDLSAPILVTFVLYVGAMIGVGVWAYTRTRTFNDFALGGRRLSAPVAALSAGASDMSGWLFLALPGAVYAAGIGAGWIAVGLAVGTYLNWRFVAPRLRTYTERAGNAVSLSAYLEERFEDRTRLLRTVSAAVTVAFFTVYLASGLVAGGLLFEYVFDVDFALAVVLTALVIAIYSCLGGFLAVSHTHVLQGLLMLLALLVLPVVGVRAVGGFDALGDALDVRSPALLDPGSQAVLGDGGWSSGGPLGAVAIVSLLAWGLGYFGQPHILARFMGIRSTRAIPAARRIGTAWVLAVLAGATLVGLVGIAGFGAPLDNPETVYLALSRTLLDPWVAGVFLIAVLAAVISTADSQLLVSSVALTEDFYRAFLKREASDRALVWAGRGSVLAVTLIACAIALRGDGLLGIVAYAWAGFGAAFGPVVLLSLYWPRMTWAGAMAGIVSGAATVLFWEELNPLLGPLESGIYEMVPGVVVATVAALVFGRFVGRPPQRAFWRMPGGGASRLMLAPFLAHAPVGMAVLDTDLRYVWVNDLLERLLPLERRLGRQVREVLPEEESEAFEDRMRRVLETGSPVLDFEFLGPDYEDPRRKRAYSASFFGMQDRHGRYVGIWYMLIDVTERWRAQERLALLSEAGARIGRTLDVALTAQELADDTVPRFADYAAVDLLEPVLSGEEPPPGPVGGTPTLGRAGRAS
;
A
#
# COMPACT_ATOMS: atom_id res chain seq x y z
N MET A 1 51.07 5.89 -11.25
CA MET A 1 50.80 4.84 -12.26
C MET A 1 49.90 3.86 -11.54
N PHE A 2 48.59 3.91 -11.78
CA PHE A 2 47.62 3.12 -10.99
C PHE A 2 47.90 1.63 -11.20
N ASP A 3 48.15 0.88 -10.13
CA ASP A 3 48.31 -0.58 -10.17
C ASP A 3 46.92 -1.24 -10.22
N LEU A 4 46.14 -0.83 -11.22
CA LEU A 4 44.75 -1.21 -11.40
C LEU A 4 44.68 -2.62 -12.00
N SER A 5 44.10 -3.55 -11.24
CA SER A 5 43.70 -4.86 -11.74
C SER A 5 42.78 -4.69 -12.96
N ALA A 6 43.32 -4.95 -14.16
CA ALA A 6 42.55 -4.86 -15.40
C ALA A 6 41.25 -5.71 -15.38
N PRO A 7 41.23 -6.94 -14.80
CA PRO A 7 39.99 -7.70 -14.61
C PRO A 7 38.93 -6.97 -13.78
N ILE A 8 39.32 -6.36 -12.65
CA ILE A 8 38.39 -5.64 -11.78
C ILE A 8 37.86 -4.39 -12.50
N LEU A 9 38.72 -3.64 -13.17
CA LEU A 9 38.30 -2.48 -13.95
C LEU A 9 37.28 -2.86 -15.04
N VAL A 10 37.56 -3.90 -15.81
CA VAL A 10 36.68 -4.38 -16.90
C VAL A 10 35.32 -4.79 -16.36
N THR A 11 35.28 -5.56 -15.26
CA THR A 11 34.01 -5.97 -14.65
C THR A 11 33.20 -4.76 -14.16
N PHE A 12 33.84 -3.77 -13.54
CA PHE A 12 33.17 -2.54 -13.10
C PHE A 12 32.57 -1.75 -14.27
N VAL A 13 33.35 -1.53 -15.34
CA VAL A 13 32.89 -0.81 -16.54
C VAL A 13 31.71 -1.54 -17.20
N LEU A 14 31.79 -2.87 -17.31
CA LEU A 14 30.69 -3.69 -17.85
C LEU A 14 29.43 -3.60 -16.99
N TYR A 15 29.56 -3.63 -15.66
CA TYR A 15 28.43 -3.50 -14.75
C TYR A 15 27.77 -2.13 -14.84
N VAL A 16 28.55 -1.05 -14.77
CA VAL A 16 28.05 0.32 -14.89
C VAL A 16 27.37 0.51 -16.25
N GLY A 17 27.98 0.03 -17.33
CA GLY A 17 27.39 0.05 -18.68
C GLY A 17 26.06 -0.72 -18.77
N ALA A 18 26.00 -1.93 -18.20
CA ALA A 18 24.77 -2.72 -18.16
C ALA A 18 23.66 -2.02 -17.36
N MET A 19 23.99 -1.42 -16.21
CA MET A 19 23.04 -0.68 -15.39
C MET A 19 22.50 0.55 -16.11
N ILE A 20 23.37 1.35 -16.75
CA ILE A 20 22.94 2.49 -17.58
C ILE A 20 22.02 2.02 -18.71
N GLY A 21 22.36 0.91 -19.37
CA GLY A 21 21.54 0.31 -20.43
C GLY A 21 20.12 -0.05 -19.96
N VAL A 22 19.99 -0.65 -18.78
CA VAL A 22 18.67 -0.96 -18.19
C VAL A 22 17.92 0.32 -17.80
N GLY A 23 18.62 1.34 -17.29
CA GLY A 23 18.05 2.65 -16.97
C GLY A 23 17.46 3.36 -18.18
N VAL A 24 18.19 3.40 -19.31
CA VAL A 24 17.71 3.98 -20.58
C VAL A 24 16.51 3.21 -21.12
N TRP A 25 16.56 1.88 -21.09
CA TRP A 25 15.44 1.04 -21.49
C TRP A 25 14.18 1.31 -20.66
N ALA A 26 14.34 1.43 -19.34
CA ALA A 26 13.27 1.73 -18.40
C ALA A 26 12.64 3.11 -18.61
N TYR A 27 13.48 4.11 -18.89
CA TYR A 27 13.05 5.48 -19.19
C TYR A 27 12.01 5.51 -20.33
N THR A 28 12.17 4.67 -21.36
CA THR A 28 11.23 4.61 -22.50
C THR A 28 9.84 4.02 -22.15
N ARG A 29 9.67 3.40 -20.98
CA ARG A 29 8.43 2.69 -20.59
C ARG A 29 7.63 3.36 -19.48
N THR A 30 8.16 4.40 -18.86
CA THR A 30 7.45 5.13 -17.80
C THR A 30 6.60 6.23 -18.44
N ARG A 31 5.27 6.02 -18.51
CA ARG A 31 4.34 6.95 -19.17
C ARG A 31 3.49 7.78 -18.21
N THR A 32 3.28 7.31 -16.97
CA THR A 32 2.45 8.00 -15.97
C THR A 32 3.16 8.11 -14.62
N PHE A 33 2.73 9.06 -13.79
CA PHE A 33 3.28 9.26 -12.45
C PHE A 33 3.05 8.05 -11.51
N ASN A 34 1.92 7.36 -11.63
CA ASN A 34 1.66 6.15 -10.83
C ASN A 34 2.59 4.99 -11.24
N ASP A 35 2.96 4.90 -12.52
CA ASP A 35 3.99 3.96 -12.98
C ASP A 35 5.36 4.32 -12.42
N PHE A 36 5.66 5.62 -12.33
CA PHE A 36 6.90 6.14 -11.75
C PHE A 36 6.99 5.91 -10.25
N ALA A 37 5.90 6.09 -9.48
CA ALA A 37 5.92 6.05 -8.01
C ALA A 37 5.72 4.63 -7.41
N LEU A 38 4.83 3.80 -7.97
CA LEU A 38 4.51 2.45 -7.45
C LEU A 38 4.51 1.35 -8.52
N GLY A 39 4.90 1.64 -9.77
CA GLY A 39 4.89 0.65 -10.85
C GLY A 39 3.49 0.07 -11.13
N GLY A 40 2.44 0.87 -10.90
CA GLY A 40 1.04 0.46 -11.08
C GLY A 40 0.58 -0.67 -10.15
N ARG A 41 1.29 -0.93 -9.04
CA ARG A 41 1.02 -2.02 -8.08
C ARG A 41 1.00 -3.41 -8.72
N ARG A 42 1.95 -3.71 -9.60
CA ARG A 42 2.02 -4.98 -10.35
C ARG A 42 3.12 -5.92 -9.89
N LEU A 43 3.78 -5.65 -8.77
CA LEU A 43 4.92 -6.47 -8.33
C LEU A 43 4.48 -7.89 -7.99
N SER A 44 5.17 -8.87 -8.57
CA SER A 44 5.04 -10.28 -8.18
C SER A 44 5.73 -10.53 -6.83
N ALA A 45 5.44 -11.67 -6.20
CA ALA A 45 5.99 -11.98 -4.89
C ALA A 45 7.54 -11.98 -4.84
N PRO A 46 8.26 -12.63 -5.79
CA PRO A 46 9.72 -12.62 -5.77
C PRO A 46 10.31 -11.24 -6.03
N VAL A 47 9.73 -10.48 -6.97
CA VAL A 47 10.20 -9.13 -7.30
C VAL A 47 10.01 -8.21 -6.11
N ALA A 48 8.86 -8.23 -5.43
CA ALA A 48 8.64 -7.41 -4.24
C ALA A 48 9.57 -7.80 -3.08
N ALA A 49 9.83 -9.09 -2.88
CA ALA A 49 10.70 -9.59 -1.82
C ALA A 49 12.16 -9.18 -2.02
N LEU A 50 12.71 -9.46 -3.20
CA LEU A 50 14.09 -9.13 -3.54
C LEU A 50 14.28 -7.62 -3.74
N SER A 51 13.28 -6.92 -4.27
CA SER A 51 13.30 -5.44 -4.35
C SER A 51 13.33 -4.79 -2.98
N ALA A 52 12.52 -5.29 -2.03
CA ALA A 52 12.55 -4.82 -0.65
C ALA A 52 13.91 -5.12 0.00
N GLY A 53 14.41 -6.35 -0.13
CA GLY A 53 15.71 -6.76 0.42
C GLY A 53 16.88 -5.96 -0.14
N ALA A 54 16.97 -5.78 -1.45
CA ALA A 54 18.04 -4.99 -2.08
C ALA A 54 17.92 -3.49 -1.79
N SER A 55 16.71 -2.97 -1.60
CA SER A 55 16.53 -1.56 -1.20
C SER A 55 16.95 -1.28 0.24
N ASP A 56 16.82 -2.29 1.09
CA ASP A 56 17.10 -2.26 2.52
C ASP A 56 18.59 -2.51 2.83
N MET A 57 19.14 -3.54 2.21
CA MET A 57 20.52 -3.95 2.39
C MET A 57 21.46 -3.13 1.51
N SER A 58 21.86 -1.97 2.02
CA SER A 58 22.82 -1.06 1.37
C SER A 58 24.27 -1.56 1.48
N GLY A 59 25.24 -0.71 1.14
CA GLY A 59 26.67 -0.98 1.38
C GLY A 59 27.01 -1.36 2.83
N TRP A 60 26.13 -1.03 3.80
CA TRP A 60 26.29 -1.42 5.20
C TRP A 60 26.32 -2.95 5.40
N LEU A 61 25.57 -3.71 4.59
CA LEU A 61 25.54 -5.18 4.69
C LEU A 61 26.91 -5.80 4.37
N PHE A 62 27.67 -5.15 3.49
CA PHE A 62 29.00 -5.62 3.05
C PHE A 62 30.15 -5.03 3.83
N LEU A 63 29.99 -3.84 4.41
CA LEU A 63 31.09 -3.13 5.05
C LEU A 63 30.85 -3.00 6.55
N ALA A 64 29.73 -2.39 6.95
CA ALA A 64 29.46 -2.05 8.35
C ALA A 64 29.17 -3.27 9.24
N LEU A 65 28.28 -4.19 8.83
CA LEU A 65 27.98 -5.40 9.61
C LEU A 65 29.18 -6.35 9.76
N PRO A 66 29.85 -6.80 8.67
CA PRO A 66 31.02 -7.65 8.81
C PRO A 66 32.16 -6.91 9.53
N GLY A 67 32.31 -5.59 9.34
CA GLY A 67 33.28 -4.79 10.07
C GLY A 67 33.00 -4.71 11.57
N ALA A 68 31.73 -4.57 11.96
CA ALA A 68 31.32 -4.61 13.37
C ALA A 68 31.61 -5.98 14.00
N VAL A 69 31.32 -7.07 13.28
CA VAL A 69 31.63 -8.43 13.75
C VAL A 69 33.14 -8.69 13.75
N TYR A 70 33.88 -8.14 12.79
CA TYR A 70 35.34 -8.18 12.77
C TYR A 70 35.93 -7.45 13.97
N ALA A 71 35.40 -6.29 14.34
CA ALA A 71 35.91 -5.49 15.47
C ALA A 71 35.49 -6.06 16.84
N ALA A 72 34.25 -6.53 16.97
CA ALA A 72 33.63 -6.82 18.26
C ALA A 72 33.18 -8.29 18.46
N GLY A 73 33.43 -9.17 17.48
CA GLY A 73 33.08 -10.58 17.55
C GLY A 73 31.59 -10.87 17.31
N ILE A 74 31.16 -12.09 17.64
CA ILE A 74 29.78 -12.57 17.40
C ILE A 74 28.73 -11.78 18.17
N GLY A 75 29.10 -11.09 19.26
CA GLY A 75 28.22 -10.20 20.01
C GLY A 75 27.60 -9.10 19.13
N ALA A 76 28.34 -8.54 18.16
CA ALA A 76 27.78 -7.60 17.19
C ALA A 76 26.69 -8.22 16.29
N GLY A 77 26.66 -9.56 16.18
CA GLY A 77 25.65 -10.33 15.45
C GLY A 77 24.22 -10.17 16.00
N TRP A 78 24.03 -9.62 17.21
CA TRP A 78 22.69 -9.25 17.68
C TRP A 78 21.98 -8.25 16.76
N ILE A 79 22.71 -7.42 16.00
CA ILE A 79 22.15 -6.57 14.94
C ILE A 79 21.45 -7.43 13.88
N ALA A 80 22.12 -8.49 13.41
CA ALA A 80 21.56 -9.40 12.42
C ALA A 80 20.31 -10.12 12.95
N VAL A 81 20.32 -10.54 14.23
CA VAL A 81 19.15 -11.15 14.87
C VAL A 81 17.98 -10.17 14.93
N GLY A 82 18.22 -8.96 15.42
CA GLY A 82 17.21 -7.90 15.51
C GLY A 82 16.60 -7.61 14.14
N LEU A 83 17.42 -7.47 13.12
CA LEU A 83 16.97 -7.23 11.75
C LEU A 83 16.16 -8.39 11.18
N ALA A 84 16.61 -9.64 11.32
CA ALA A 84 15.88 -10.80 10.82
C ALA A 84 14.48 -10.91 11.45
N VAL A 85 14.37 -10.67 12.76
CA VAL A 85 13.08 -10.61 13.47
C VAL A 85 12.25 -9.45 12.94
N GLY A 86 12.82 -8.25 12.85
CA GLY A 86 12.18 -7.05 12.33
C GLY A 86 11.61 -7.24 10.92
N THR A 87 12.39 -7.80 9.99
CA THR A 87 11.95 -8.14 8.62
C THR A 87 10.73 -9.05 8.66
N TYR A 88 10.80 -10.15 9.41
CA TYR A 88 9.72 -11.13 9.47
C TYR A 88 8.43 -10.51 10.01
N LEU A 89 8.53 -9.74 11.10
CA LEU A 89 7.40 -9.07 11.73
C LEU A 89 6.81 -7.98 10.82
N ASN A 90 7.65 -7.23 10.11
CA ASN A 90 7.22 -6.20 9.15
C ASN A 90 6.40 -6.81 8.00
N TRP A 91 6.90 -7.90 7.40
CA TRP A 91 6.15 -8.66 6.39
C TRP A 91 4.85 -9.27 6.93
N ARG A 92 4.84 -9.69 8.19
CA ARG A 92 3.66 -10.32 8.82
C ARG A 92 2.58 -9.30 9.14
N PHE A 93 2.94 -8.16 9.74
CA PHE A 93 2.00 -7.22 10.33
C PHE A 93 1.70 -6.01 9.45
N VAL A 94 2.73 -5.42 8.84
CA VAL A 94 2.58 -4.18 8.08
C VAL A 94 2.19 -4.47 6.63
N ALA A 95 2.92 -5.34 5.93
CA ALA A 95 2.73 -5.56 4.50
C ALA A 95 1.26 -5.82 4.06
N PRO A 96 0.48 -6.75 4.66
CA PRO A 96 -0.87 -7.03 4.20
C PRO A 96 -1.86 -5.89 4.44
N ARG A 97 -1.76 -5.21 5.59
CA ARG A 97 -2.65 -4.10 5.91
C ARG A 97 -2.28 -2.85 5.13
N LEU A 98 -1.00 -2.50 5.07
CA LEU A 98 -0.53 -1.31 4.36
C LEU A 98 -0.85 -1.40 2.87
N ARG A 99 -0.66 -2.58 2.24
CA ARG A 99 -1.06 -2.79 0.84
C ARG A 99 -2.55 -2.51 0.63
N THR A 100 -3.41 -3.01 1.52
CA THR A 100 -4.87 -2.86 1.41
C THR A 100 -5.30 -1.42 1.68
N TYR A 101 -4.73 -0.77 2.69
CA TYR A 101 -5.20 0.55 3.12
C TYR A 101 -4.73 1.64 2.19
N THR A 102 -3.51 1.56 1.66
CA THR A 102 -3.04 2.53 0.67
C THR A 102 -3.88 2.51 -0.60
N GLU A 103 -4.40 1.35 -1.02
CA GLU A 103 -5.35 1.25 -2.14
C GLU A 103 -6.72 1.85 -1.78
N ARG A 104 -7.19 1.65 -0.54
CA ARG A 104 -8.47 2.19 -0.08
C ARG A 104 -8.44 3.70 0.18
N ALA A 105 -7.30 4.21 0.62
CA ALA A 105 -7.03 5.61 0.95
C ALA A 105 -6.64 6.38 -0.32
N GLY A 106 -7.59 6.55 -1.24
CA GLY A 106 -7.39 7.34 -2.46
C GLY A 106 -6.35 6.77 -3.43
N ASN A 107 -6.02 5.48 -3.35
CA ASN A 107 -4.89 4.88 -4.05
C ASN A 107 -3.56 5.62 -3.78
N ALA A 108 -3.31 5.98 -2.51
CA ALA A 108 -2.09 6.64 -2.07
C ALA A 108 -0.81 5.95 -2.59
N VAL A 109 0.07 6.75 -3.18
CA VAL A 109 1.31 6.30 -3.82
C VAL A 109 2.56 6.47 -2.94
N SER A 110 2.46 7.25 -1.87
CA SER A 110 3.51 7.47 -0.87
C SER A 110 2.99 7.22 0.54
N LEU A 111 3.91 7.05 1.49
CA LEU A 111 3.56 6.92 2.91
C LEU A 111 2.91 8.21 3.44
N SER A 112 3.43 9.37 3.05
CA SER A 112 2.88 10.69 3.40
C SER A 112 1.44 10.87 2.91
N ALA A 113 1.16 10.50 1.66
CA ALA A 113 -0.19 10.53 1.10
C ALA A 113 -1.14 9.54 1.79
N TYR A 114 -0.64 8.36 2.17
CA TYR A 114 -1.43 7.41 2.96
C TYR A 114 -1.83 8.00 4.31
N LEU A 115 -0.91 8.64 5.04
CA LEU A 115 -1.21 9.24 6.34
C LEU A 115 -2.20 10.40 6.21
N GLU A 116 -2.05 11.27 5.20
CA GLU A 116 -3.00 12.34 4.89
C GLU A 116 -4.42 11.79 4.69
N GLU A 117 -4.58 10.81 3.79
CA GLU A 117 -5.90 10.23 3.47
C GLU A 117 -6.47 9.38 4.62
N ARG A 118 -5.62 8.67 5.34
CA ARG A 118 -6.01 7.81 6.49
C ARG A 118 -6.56 8.63 7.66
N PHE A 119 -6.05 9.84 7.85
CA PHE A 119 -6.47 10.72 8.95
C PHE A 119 -7.35 11.87 8.50
N GLU A 120 -7.72 11.93 7.21
CA GLU A 120 -8.56 12.97 6.62
C GLU A 120 -8.02 14.38 6.89
N ASP A 121 -6.70 14.54 6.85
CA ASP A 121 -6.04 15.80 7.15
C ASP A 121 -6.30 16.83 6.04
N ARG A 122 -7.16 17.81 6.34
CA ARG A 122 -7.49 18.91 5.41
C ARG A 122 -6.39 19.99 5.35
N THR A 123 -5.47 20.01 6.32
CA THR A 123 -4.42 21.03 6.42
C THR A 123 -3.20 20.71 5.56
N ARG A 124 -3.07 19.44 5.12
CA ARG A 124 -1.89 18.86 4.46
C ARG A 124 -0.61 18.85 5.30
N LEU A 125 -0.69 19.24 6.58
CA LEU A 125 0.47 19.31 7.46
C LEU A 125 1.09 17.93 7.66
N LEU A 126 0.28 16.87 7.84
CA LEU A 126 0.80 15.51 8.00
C LEU A 126 1.64 15.09 6.79
N ARG A 127 1.17 15.43 5.59
CA ARG A 127 1.89 15.13 4.35
C ARG A 127 3.20 15.88 4.27
N THR A 128 3.19 17.19 4.50
CA THR A 128 4.39 18.03 4.41
C THR A 128 5.42 17.69 5.48
N VAL A 129 5.01 17.48 6.73
CA VAL A 129 5.93 17.10 7.82
C VAL A 129 6.51 15.70 7.57
N SER A 130 5.68 14.74 7.14
CA SER A 130 6.17 13.39 6.78
C SER A 130 7.19 13.47 5.63
N ALA A 131 6.92 14.29 4.61
CA ALA A 131 7.84 14.51 3.49
C ALA A 131 9.17 15.14 3.96
N ALA A 132 9.12 16.16 4.81
CA ALA A 132 10.31 16.83 5.34
C ALA A 132 11.18 15.88 6.17
N VAL A 133 10.59 15.13 7.11
CA VAL A 133 11.29 14.12 7.90
C VAL A 133 11.88 13.03 6.99
N THR A 134 11.14 12.63 5.96
CA THR A 134 11.62 11.64 4.99
C THR A 134 12.84 12.12 4.22
N VAL A 135 12.82 13.35 3.71
CA VAL A 135 13.94 13.94 2.96
C VAL A 135 15.15 14.13 3.88
N ALA A 136 14.96 14.61 5.11
CA ALA A 136 16.03 14.83 6.07
C ALA A 136 16.81 13.53 6.36
N PHE A 137 16.12 12.48 6.82
CA PHE A 137 16.77 11.21 7.15
C PHE A 137 17.26 10.45 5.92
N PHE A 138 16.60 10.56 4.76
CA PHE A 138 17.16 9.98 3.52
C PHE A 138 18.41 10.68 3.03
N THR A 139 18.57 11.98 3.30
CA THR A 139 19.82 12.68 2.97
C THR A 139 20.98 12.13 3.79
N VAL A 140 20.78 11.90 5.09
CA VAL A 140 21.78 11.27 5.97
C VAL A 140 22.03 9.82 5.56
N TYR A 141 20.97 9.05 5.25
CA TYR A 141 21.14 7.67 4.82
C TYR A 141 21.86 7.57 3.46
N LEU A 142 21.58 8.49 2.53
CA LEU A 142 22.31 8.55 1.27
C LEU A 142 23.80 8.82 1.50
N ALA A 143 24.14 9.69 2.47
CA ALA A 143 25.52 9.97 2.83
C ALA A 143 26.28 8.70 3.25
N SER A 144 25.64 7.81 4.00
CA SER A 144 26.26 6.52 4.36
C SER A 144 26.52 5.65 3.12
N GLY A 145 25.60 5.66 2.14
CA GLY A 145 25.82 4.99 0.86
C GLY A 145 27.02 5.55 0.10
N LEU A 146 27.21 6.88 0.15
CA LEU A 146 28.37 7.54 -0.44
C LEU A 146 29.68 7.19 0.27
N VAL A 147 29.69 7.09 1.60
CA VAL A 147 30.85 6.60 2.37
C VAL A 147 31.20 5.17 1.97
N ALA A 148 30.21 4.28 1.89
CA ALA A 148 30.43 2.89 1.48
C ALA A 148 30.99 2.76 0.05
N GLY A 149 30.46 3.53 -0.90
CA GLY A 149 31.00 3.59 -2.25
C GLY A 149 32.37 4.26 -2.32
N GLY A 150 32.61 5.26 -1.48
CA GLY A 150 33.91 5.92 -1.30
C GLY A 150 34.98 4.93 -0.84
N LEU A 151 34.72 4.16 0.22
CA LEU A 151 35.61 3.10 0.69
C LEU A 151 35.87 2.05 -0.40
N LEU A 152 34.84 1.66 -1.14
CA LEU A 152 34.98 0.73 -2.27
C LEU A 152 35.91 1.30 -3.34
N PHE A 153 35.71 2.54 -3.77
CA PHE A 153 36.48 3.14 -4.85
C PHE A 153 37.90 3.52 -4.43
N GLU A 154 38.10 4.02 -3.23
CA GLU A 154 39.43 4.22 -2.63
C GLU A 154 40.19 2.89 -2.62
N TYR A 155 39.56 1.83 -2.09
CA TYR A 155 40.18 0.50 -2.04
C TYR A 155 40.45 -0.05 -3.44
N VAL A 156 39.52 0.10 -4.40
CA VAL A 156 39.62 -0.50 -5.74
C VAL A 156 40.62 0.22 -6.64
N PHE A 157 40.53 1.55 -6.68
CA PHE A 157 41.23 2.40 -7.65
C PHE A 157 42.46 3.10 -7.08
N ASP A 158 42.72 2.96 -5.78
CA ASP A 158 43.84 3.63 -5.09
C ASP A 158 43.81 5.15 -5.31
N VAL A 159 42.62 5.71 -5.11
CA VAL A 159 42.33 7.15 -5.22
C VAL A 159 41.97 7.72 -3.86
N ASP A 160 42.12 9.03 -3.68
CA ASP A 160 41.77 9.66 -2.41
C ASP A 160 40.28 9.48 -2.08
N PHE A 161 39.97 9.29 -0.79
CA PHE A 161 38.60 9.07 -0.32
C PHE A 161 37.62 10.16 -0.77
N ALA A 162 38.04 11.42 -0.84
CA ALA A 162 37.17 12.52 -1.24
C ALA A 162 36.76 12.41 -2.71
N LEU A 163 37.71 12.12 -3.60
CA LEU A 163 37.46 11.82 -5.01
C LEU A 163 36.60 10.56 -5.15
N ALA A 164 36.87 9.51 -4.37
CA ALA A 164 36.10 8.28 -4.35
C ALA A 164 34.61 8.51 -4.02
N VAL A 165 34.33 9.35 -3.01
CA VAL A 165 32.97 9.77 -2.64
C VAL A 165 32.31 10.55 -3.78
N VAL A 166 33.02 11.49 -4.40
CA VAL A 166 32.49 12.28 -5.54
C VAL A 166 32.18 11.40 -6.74
N LEU A 167 33.03 10.42 -7.06
CA LEU A 167 32.79 9.45 -8.13
C LEU A 167 31.55 8.59 -7.82
N THR A 168 31.38 8.14 -6.58
CA THR A 168 30.18 7.42 -6.15
C THR A 168 28.92 8.27 -6.33
N ALA A 169 28.97 9.52 -5.89
CA ALA A 169 27.86 10.45 -6.02
C ALA A 169 27.49 10.71 -7.49
N LEU A 170 28.48 10.83 -8.38
CA LEU A 170 28.27 10.99 -9.81
C LEU A 170 27.56 9.77 -10.41
N VAL A 171 28.00 8.55 -10.07
CA VAL A 171 27.37 7.31 -10.54
C VAL A 171 25.92 7.22 -10.08
N ILE A 172 25.65 7.49 -8.80
CA ILE A 172 24.29 7.50 -8.24
C ILE A 172 23.43 8.56 -8.93
N ALA A 173 23.91 9.81 -9.03
CA ALA A 173 23.16 10.91 -9.62
C ALA A 173 22.76 10.63 -11.09
N ILE A 174 23.68 10.08 -11.90
CA ILE A 174 23.43 9.71 -13.29
C ILE A 174 22.32 8.65 -13.36
N TYR A 175 22.42 7.60 -12.54
CA TYR A 175 21.49 6.49 -12.60
C TYR A 175 20.10 6.85 -12.03
N SER A 176 20.03 7.56 -10.90
CA SER A 176 18.77 7.92 -10.26
C SER A 176 17.91 8.89 -11.09
N CYS A 177 18.50 9.64 -12.03
CA CYS A 177 17.77 10.52 -12.96
C CYS A 177 17.00 9.79 -14.08
N LEU A 178 17.27 8.50 -14.28
CA LEU A 178 16.78 7.70 -15.41
C LEU A 178 15.67 6.69 -15.04
N GLY A 179 15.55 6.32 -13.76
CA GLY A 179 14.69 5.21 -13.31
C GLY A 179 13.27 5.60 -12.89
N GLY A 180 12.35 4.63 -12.94
CA GLY A 180 11.02 4.65 -12.29
C GLY A 180 10.81 3.40 -11.44
N PHE A 181 9.86 3.39 -10.51
CA PHE A 181 9.71 2.35 -9.47
C PHE A 181 9.72 0.91 -9.98
N LEU A 182 9.05 0.63 -11.12
CA LEU A 182 8.99 -0.72 -11.69
C LEU A 182 10.35 -1.17 -12.21
N ALA A 183 11.08 -0.29 -12.89
CA ALA A 183 12.40 -0.59 -13.41
C ALA A 183 13.40 -0.85 -12.29
N VAL A 184 13.41 0.04 -11.29
CA VAL A 184 14.21 -0.11 -10.07
C VAL A 184 13.89 -1.44 -9.38
N SER A 185 12.61 -1.80 -9.29
CA SER A 185 12.23 -3.07 -8.66
C SER A 185 12.72 -4.30 -9.42
N HIS A 186 12.89 -4.23 -10.75
CA HIS A 186 13.43 -5.34 -11.54
C HIS A 186 14.96 -5.39 -11.50
N THR A 187 15.66 -4.25 -11.53
CA THR A 187 17.12 -4.23 -11.37
C THR A 187 17.53 -4.73 -9.99
N HIS A 188 16.73 -4.43 -8.97
CA HIS A 188 16.94 -4.96 -7.62
C HIS A 188 16.89 -6.48 -7.53
N VAL A 189 16.16 -7.17 -8.41
CA VAL A 189 16.17 -8.65 -8.42
C VAL A 189 17.57 -9.14 -8.78
N LEU A 190 18.19 -8.56 -9.81
CA LEU A 190 19.54 -8.91 -10.22
C LEU A 190 20.56 -8.53 -9.15
N GLN A 191 20.47 -7.30 -8.62
CA GLN A 191 21.37 -6.81 -7.57
C GLN A 191 21.25 -7.65 -6.29
N GLY A 192 20.03 -7.93 -5.82
CA GLY A 192 19.79 -8.76 -4.65
C GLY A 192 20.25 -10.21 -4.81
N LEU A 193 20.17 -10.78 -6.01
CA LEU A 193 20.73 -12.11 -6.30
C LEU A 193 22.27 -12.10 -6.32
N LEU A 194 22.87 -11.05 -6.90
CA LEU A 194 24.32 -10.86 -6.88
C LEU A 194 24.83 -10.72 -5.43
N MET A 195 24.14 -9.93 -4.62
CA MET A 195 24.48 -9.77 -3.20
C MET A 195 24.38 -11.08 -2.42
N LEU A 196 23.31 -11.84 -2.65
CA LEU A 196 23.14 -13.17 -2.05
C LEU A 196 24.27 -14.11 -2.45
N LEU A 197 24.61 -14.17 -3.73
CA LEU A 197 25.69 -15.00 -4.23
C LEU A 197 27.02 -14.63 -3.54
N ALA A 198 27.33 -13.33 -3.49
CA ALA A 198 28.58 -12.84 -2.94
C ALA A 198 28.71 -13.15 -1.43
N LEU A 199 27.64 -12.98 -0.65
CA LEU A 199 27.63 -13.24 0.79
C LEU A 199 27.40 -14.71 1.15
N LEU A 200 26.98 -15.55 0.21
CA LEU A 200 26.93 -16.99 0.41
C LEU A 200 28.29 -17.63 0.10
N VAL A 201 28.94 -17.19 -0.97
CA VAL A 201 30.15 -17.85 -1.49
C VAL A 201 31.42 -17.37 -0.78
N LEU A 202 31.62 -16.06 -0.58
CA LEU A 202 32.86 -15.53 0.01
C LEU A 202 33.16 -16.15 1.39
N PRO A 203 32.23 -16.15 2.36
CA PRO A 203 32.52 -16.74 3.67
C PRO A 203 32.76 -18.25 3.59
N VAL A 204 32.09 -18.98 2.68
CA VAL A 204 32.36 -20.42 2.49
C VAL A 204 33.78 -20.67 1.97
N VAL A 205 34.26 -19.85 1.03
CA VAL A 205 35.65 -19.90 0.55
C VAL A 205 36.61 -19.57 1.70
N GLY A 206 36.30 -18.54 2.49
CA GLY A 206 37.10 -18.14 3.65
C GLY A 206 37.20 -19.20 4.74
N VAL A 207 36.08 -19.82 5.13
CA VAL A 207 36.08 -20.95 6.08
C VAL A 207 36.95 -22.10 5.57
N ARG A 208 36.88 -22.42 4.27
CA ARG A 208 37.74 -23.45 3.67
C ARG A 208 39.22 -23.06 3.68
N ALA A 209 39.53 -21.79 3.43
CA ALA A 209 40.90 -21.29 3.45
C ALA A 209 41.52 -21.32 4.86
N VAL A 210 40.72 -21.12 5.90
CA VAL A 210 41.14 -21.25 7.31
C VAL A 210 41.32 -22.72 7.74
N GLY A 211 40.67 -23.67 7.04
CA GLY A 211 40.77 -25.10 7.33
C GLY A 211 39.47 -25.77 7.79
N GLY A 212 38.33 -25.09 7.71
CA GLY A 212 37.01 -25.59 8.14
C GLY A 212 36.46 -24.83 9.34
N PHE A 213 35.25 -25.20 9.78
CA PHE A 213 34.58 -24.54 10.92
C PHE A 213 35.28 -24.81 12.25
N ASP A 214 35.85 -26.01 12.43
CA ASP A 214 36.58 -26.35 13.66
C ASP A 214 37.84 -25.49 13.78
N ALA A 215 38.65 -25.43 12.71
CA ALA A 215 39.84 -24.58 12.66
C ALA A 215 39.51 -23.08 12.80
N LEU A 216 38.36 -22.63 12.27
CA LEU A 216 37.89 -21.26 12.48
C LEU A 216 37.58 -21.01 13.96
N GLY A 217 36.87 -21.93 14.61
CA GLY A 217 36.57 -21.85 16.05
C GLY A 217 37.84 -21.76 16.87
N ASP A 218 38.79 -22.66 16.63
CA ASP A 218 40.09 -22.69 17.32
C ASP A 218 40.87 -21.39 17.10
N ALA A 219 40.93 -20.89 15.85
CA ALA A 219 41.64 -19.66 15.53
C ALA A 219 41.04 -18.42 16.22
N LEU A 220 39.72 -18.37 16.39
CA LEU A 220 39.03 -17.30 17.09
C LEU A 220 39.25 -17.40 18.61
N ASP A 221 39.15 -18.60 19.17
CA ASP A 221 39.33 -18.84 20.61
C ASP A 221 40.75 -18.53 21.07
N VAL A 222 41.76 -18.88 20.25
CA VAL A 222 43.17 -18.54 20.48
C VAL A 222 43.40 -17.03 20.54
N ARG A 223 42.68 -16.24 19.71
CA ARG A 223 42.79 -14.77 19.75
C ARG A 223 42.09 -14.19 20.96
N SER A 224 40.83 -14.58 21.17
CA SER A 224 40.05 -14.21 22.35
C SER A 224 38.76 -15.03 22.39
N PRO A 225 38.48 -15.77 23.48
CA PRO A 225 37.22 -16.50 23.65
C PRO A 225 35.97 -15.59 23.54
N ALA A 226 36.12 -14.30 23.87
CA ALA A 226 35.04 -13.32 23.78
C ALA A 226 34.52 -13.12 22.34
N LEU A 227 35.29 -13.51 21.32
CA LEU A 227 34.88 -13.39 19.92
C LEU A 227 33.77 -14.37 19.53
N LEU A 228 33.64 -15.48 20.27
CA LEU A 228 32.65 -16.54 20.05
C LEU A 228 31.52 -16.53 21.08
N ASP A 229 31.64 -15.77 22.17
CA ASP A 229 30.58 -15.64 23.17
C ASP A 229 29.63 -14.47 22.83
N PRO A 230 28.36 -14.75 22.44
CA PRO A 230 27.38 -13.71 22.11
C PRO A 230 26.96 -12.85 23.31
N GLY A 231 27.29 -13.27 24.54
CA GLY A 231 27.09 -12.52 25.77
C GLY A 231 28.28 -11.68 26.18
N SER A 232 29.35 -11.60 25.37
CA SER A 232 30.56 -10.86 25.69
C SER A 232 30.92 -9.83 24.61
N GLN A 233 31.60 -8.76 25.03
CA GLN A 233 32.16 -7.76 24.13
C GLN A 233 33.62 -8.11 23.85
N ALA A 234 34.02 -8.15 22.58
CA ALA A 234 35.41 -8.07 22.20
C ALA A 234 35.79 -6.63 21.87
N VAL A 235 37.04 -6.26 22.16
CA VAL A 235 37.60 -4.95 21.84
C VAL A 235 38.82 -5.13 20.96
N LEU A 236 38.79 -4.47 19.80
CA LEU A 236 39.93 -4.35 18.90
C LEU A 236 40.82 -3.18 19.34
N GLY A 237 42.10 -3.45 19.57
CA GLY A 237 43.11 -2.43 19.86
C GLY A 237 44.45 -2.74 19.19
N ASP A 238 45.49 -1.97 19.53
CA ASP A 238 46.81 -2.01 18.87
C ASP A 238 47.50 -3.39 18.92
N GLY A 239 47.12 -4.23 19.88
CA GLY A 239 47.64 -5.60 20.05
C GLY A 239 46.74 -6.72 19.50
N GLY A 240 45.63 -6.38 18.82
CA GLY A 240 44.61 -7.34 18.37
C GLY A 240 43.36 -7.33 19.25
N TRP A 241 42.71 -8.49 19.38
CA TRP A 241 41.43 -8.61 20.07
C TRP A 241 41.62 -8.98 21.54
N SER A 242 40.87 -8.33 22.41
CA SER A 242 40.83 -8.62 23.85
C SER A 242 39.39 -8.69 24.35
N SER A 243 39.19 -9.26 25.53
CA SER A 243 37.86 -9.27 26.16
C SER A 243 37.55 -7.90 26.77
N GLY A 244 36.43 -7.31 26.35
CA GLY A 244 35.85 -6.08 26.91
C GLY A 244 34.87 -6.32 28.07
N GLY A 245 34.68 -7.57 28.50
CA GLY A 245 33.72 -7.94 29.55
C GLY A 245 32.35 -8.38 29.00
N PRO A 246 31.34 -8.55 29.88
CA PRO A 246 30.02 -9.01 29.48
C PRO A 246 29.25 -7.93 28.71
N LEU A 247 28.54 -8.36 27.66
CA LEU A 247 27.64 -7.53 26.86
C LEU A 247 26.40 -7.24 27.71
N GLY A 248 26.35 -6.04 28.28
CA GLY A 248 25.25 -5.62 29.16
C GLY A 248 23.88 -5.62 28.46
N ALA A 249 22.81 -5.70 29.24
CA ALA A 249 21.44 -5.72 28.71
C ALA A 249 21.13 -4.50 27.81
N VAL A 250 21.67 -3.32 28.14
CA VAL A 250 21.47 -2.11 27.33
C VAL A 250 22.11 -2.25 25.94
N ALA A 251 23.29 -2.86 25.85
CA ALA A 251 23.96 -3.10 24.57
C ALA A 251 23.19 -4.14 23.74
N ILE A 252 22.74 -5.25 24.34
CA ILE A 252 21.93 -6.27 23.64
C ILE A 252 20.63 -5.65 23.10
N VAL A 253 19.91 -4.88 23.93
CA VAL A 253 18.68 -4.20 23.53
C VAL A 253 18.96 -3.21 22.40
N SER A 254 20.05 -2.46 22.47
CA SER A 254 20.46 -1.50 21.44
C SER A 254 20.74 -2.18 20.09
N LEU A 255 21.47 -3.31 20.09
CA LEU A 255 21.76 -4.08 18.88
C LEU A 255 20.48 -4.70 18.29
N LEU A 256 19.60 -5.25 19.14
CA LEU A 256 18.31 -5.82 18.72
C LEU A 256 17.34 -4.75 18.18
N ALA A 257 17.42 -3.51 18.68
CA ALA A 257 16.51 -2.42 18.32
C ALA A 257 16.58 -2.02 16.83
N TRP A 258 17.64 -2.40 16.11
CA TRP A 258 17.68 -2.28 14.64
C TRP A 258 16.47 -2.93 13.97
N GLY A 259 15.91 -3.99 14.54
CA GLY A 259 14.68 -4.61 14.07
C GLY A 259 13.45 -3.69 14.05
N LEU A 260 13.40 -2.69 14.94
CA LEU A 260 12.28 -1.74 15.02
C LEU A 260 12.26 -0.77 13.83
N GLY A 261 13.40 -0.55 13.16
CA GLY A 261 13.48 0.37 12.04
C GLY A 261 12.61 -0.03 10.85
N TYR A 262 12.44 -1.33 10.61
CA TYR A 262 11.68 -1.87 9.46
C TYR A 262 10.26 -1.33 9.34
N PHE A 263 9.60 -1.04 10.46
CA PHE A 263 8.22 -0.56 10.45
C PHE A 263 8.10 0.88 9.93
N GLY A 264 9.20 1.64 9.95
CA GLY A 264 9.22 3.06 9.60
C GLY A 264 9.83 3.39 8.24
N GLN A 265 10.50 2.44 7.57
CA GLN A 265 11.27 2.74 6.35
C GLN A 265 10.42 2.99 5.10
N PRO A 266 10.25 4.22 4.61
CA PRO A 266 9.29 4.50 3.53
C PRO A 266 9.63 3.79 2.22
N HIS A 267 10.91 3.64 1.90
CA HIS A 267 11.39 2.98 0.68
C HIS A 267 11.11 1.47 0.66
N ILE A 268 11.20 0.79 1.82
CA ILE A 268 10.81 -0.62 2.00
C ILE A 268 9.28 -0.74 1.95
N LEU A 269 8.57 0.11 2.69
CA LEU A 269 7.11 0.11 2.77
C LEU A 269 6.45 0.33 1.39
N ALA A 270 7.07 1.12 0.52
CA ALA A 270 6.64 1.31 -0.87
C ALA A 270 6.57 -0.02 -1.65
N ARG A 271 7.44 -1.00 -1.37
CA ARG A 271 7.38 -2.33 -2.02
C ARG A 271 6.16 -3.12 -1.58
N PHE A 272 5.75 -2.99 -0.32
CA PHE A 272 4.51 -3.59 0.15
C PHE A 272 3.29 -2.95 -0.53
N MET A 273 3.31 -1.63 -0.70
CA MET A 273 2.28 -0.89 -1.44
C MET A 273 2.22 -1.32 -2.92
N GLY A 274 3.36 -1.63 -3.53
CA GLY A 274 3.48 -2.06 -4.93
C GLY A 274 3.12 -3.52 -5.22
N ILE A 275 2.90 -4.37 -4.21
CA ILE A 275 2.58 -5.80 -4.41
C ILE A 275 1.24 -5.97 -5.13
N ARG A 276 1.18 -6.88 -6.12
CA ARG A 276 -0.02 -7.11 -6.94
C ARG A 276 -1.28 -7.51 -6.16
N SER A 277 -1.11 -8.26 -5.08
CA SER A 277 -2.23 -8.80 -4.31
C SER A 277 -1.77 -9.21 -2.91
N THR A 278 -2.65 -9.05 -1.92
CA THR A 278 -2.43 -9.55 -0.57
C THR A 278 -2.21 -11.06 -0.52
N ARG A 279 -2.71 -11.82 -1.49
CA ARG A 279 -2.46 -13.27 -1.64
C ARG A 279 -1.00 -13.60 -1.94
N ALA A 280 -0.24 -12.66 -2.51
CA ALA A 280 1.17 -12.85 -2.86
C ALA A 280 2.11 -12.64 -1.65
N ILE A 281 1.63 -11.96 -0.60
CA ILE A 281 2.44 -11.55 0.56
C ILE A 281 3.01 -12.74 1.35
N PRO A 282 2.30 -13.85 1.61
CA PRO A 282 2.90 -14.99 2.31
C PRO A 282 4.07 -15.64 1.55
N ALA A 283 4.06 -15.61 0.22
CA ALA A 283 5.18 -16.06 -0.60
C ALA A 283 6.34 -15.04 -0.56
N ALA A 284 6.03 -13.76 -0.74
CA ALA A 284 7.02 -12.69 -0.69
C ALA A 284 7.74 -12.63 0.67
N ARG A 285 7.00 -12.80 1.77
CA ARG A 285 7.55 -12.90 3.13
C ARG A 285 8.56 -14.04 3.27
N ARG A 286 8.23 -15.24 2.77
CA ARG A 286 9.12 -16.41 2.89
C ARG A 286 10.42 -16.18 2.11
N ILE A 287 10.31 -15.67 0.88
CA ILE A 287 11.46 -15.32 0.05
C ILE A 287 12.31 -14.24 0.73
N GLY A 288 11.70 -13.14 1.15
CA GLY A 288 12.39 -12.01 1.76
C GLY A 288 13.06 -12.38 3.08
N THR A 289 12.38 -13.13 3.95
CA THR A 289 12.96 -13.57 5.24
C THR A 289 14.10 -14.56 5.03
N ALA A 290 13.94 -15.54 4.13
CA ALA A 290 15.02 -16.49 3.82
C ALA A 290 16.24 -15.79 3.22
N TRP A 291 16.02 -14.83 2.32
CA TRP A 291 17.08 -14.02 1.72
C TRP A 291 17.80 -13.19 2.78
N VAL A 292 17.08 -12.47 3.65
CA VAL A 292 17.67 -11.66 4.72
C VAL A 292 18.48 -12.51 5.69
N LEU A 293 17.96 -13.67 6.13
CA LEU A 293 18.69 -14.59 7.00
C LEU A 293 20.00 -15.06 6.36
N ALA A 294 19.97 -15.42 5.07
CA ALA A 294 21.15 -15.90 4.36
C ALA A 294 22.23 -14.82 4.22
N VAL A 295 21.86 -13.60 3.81
CA VAL A 295 22.85 -12.52 3.63
C VAL A 295 23.42 -12.01 4.95
N LEU A 296 22.60 -11.92 6.02
CA LEU A 296 23.07 -11.50 7.33
C LEU A 296 23.99 -12.54 7.99
N ALA A 297 23.67 -13.82 7.85
CA ALA A 297 24.55 -14.91 8.29
C ALA A 297 25.87 -14.89 7.51
N GLY A 298 25.79 -14.69 6.19
CA GLY A 298 26.96 -14.54 5.32
C GLY A 298 27.87 -13.38 5.74
N ALA A 299 27.30 -12.19 5.92
CA ALA A 299 28.03 -11.01 6.39
C ALA A 299 28.65 -11.21 7.77
N THR A 300 27.93 -11.82 8.72
CA THR A 300 28.48 -12.15 10.04
C THR A 300 29.67 -13.11 9.93
N LEU A 301 29.55 -14.14 9.09
CA LEU A 301 30.62 -15.11 8.88
C LEU A 301 31.84 -14.50 8.16
N VAL A 302 31.65 -13.52 7.26
CA VAL A 302 32.75 -12.76 6.66
C VAL A 302 33.57 -12.05 7.74
N GLY A 303 32.92 -11.40 8.71
CA GLY A 303 33.61 -10.74 9.82
C GLY A 303 34.46 -11.72 10.65
N LEU A 304 33.90 -12.88 11.01
CA LEU A 304 34.60 -13.93 11.75
C LEU A 304 35.77 -14.53 10.97
N VAL A 305 35.56 -14.84 9.69
CA VAL A 305 36.62 -15.31 8.79
C VAL A 305 37.74 -14.29 8.69
N GLY A 306 37.41 -12.99 8.63
CA GLY A 306 38.40 -11.92 8.58
C GLY A 306 39.32 -11.94 9.80
N ILE A 307 38.77 -12.13 11.00
CA ILE A 307 39.55 -12.20 12.24
C ILE A 307 40.55 -13.36 12.17
N ALA A 308 40.12 -14.54 11.73
CA ALA A 308 40.99 -15.71 11.65
C ALA A 308 41.99 -15.62 10.48
N GLY A 309 41.57 -15.06 9.35
CA GLY A 309 42.31 -15.10 8.08
C GLY A 309 43.44 -14.08 7.95
N PHE A 310 43.39 -12.95 8.66
CA PHE A 310 44.44 -11.92 8.59
C PHE A 310 45.43 -12.04 9.75
N GLY A 311 46.73 -12.05 9.46
CA GLY A 311 47.77 -12.12 10.49
C GLY A 311 47.75 -10.91 11.43
N ALA A 312 47.71 -9.70 10.87
CA ALA A 312 47.54 -8.45 11.60
C ALA A 312 46.12 -7.89 11.43
N PRO A 313 45.59 -7.13 12.42
CA PRO A 313 44.35 -6.39 12.25
C PRO A 313 44.38 -5.45 11.04
N LEU A 314 43.22 -5.26 10.40
CA LEU A 314 43.03 -4.23 9.38
C LEU A 314 42.94 -2.86 10.04
N ASP A 315 43.52 -1.83 9.40
CA ASP A 315 43.43 -0.43 9.85
C ASP A 315 41.98 0.04 9.93
N ASN A 316 41.16 -0.36 8.94
CA ASN A 316 39.73 -0.10 8.93
C ASN A 316 38.93 -1.42 8.91
N PRO A 317 38.27 -1.79 10.02
CA PRO A 317 37.40 -2.98 10.11
C PRO A 317 36.34 -3.07 9.01
N GLU A 318 35.79 -1.95 8.56
CA GLU A 318 34.72 -1.91 7.56
C GLU A 318 35.18 -2.40 6.17
N THR A 319 36.50 -2.48 5.95
CA THR A 319 37.08 -2.98 4.69
C THR A 319 37.27 -4.50 4.65
N VAL A 320 36.94 -5.23 5.73
CA VAL A 320 37.18 -6.68 5.86
C VAL A 320 36.63 -7.51 4.69
N TYR A 321 35.44 -7.18 4.19
CA TYR A 321 34.86 -7.85 3.04
C TYR A 321 35.65 -7.60 1.75
N LEU A 322 36.09 -6.35 1.55
CA LEU A 322 36.89 -5.94 0.38
C LEU A 322 38.26 -6.62 0.40
N ALA A 323 38.88 -6.67 1.59
CA ALA A 323 40.14 -7.35 1.85
C ALA A 323 40.05 -8.84 1.53
N LEU A 324 39.09 -9.55 2.12
CA LEU A 324 38.90 -10.99 1.87
C LEU A 324 38.59 -11.29 0.40
N SER A 325 37.78 -10.45 -0.25
CA SER A 325 37.45 -10.63 -1.68
C SER A 325 38.69 -10.56 -2.56
N ARG A 326 39.65 -9.68 -2.26
CA ARG A 326 40.90 -9.58 -3.03
C ARG A 326 41.92 -10.65 -2.69
N THR A 327 42.00 -11.08 -1.44
CA THR A 327 43.02 -12.04 -1.01
C THR A 327 42.64 -13.49 -1.31
N LEU A 328 41.34 -13.82 -1.28
CA LEU A 328 40.88 -15.21 -1.41
C LEU A 328 40.37 -15.58 -2.80
N LEU A 329 40.05 -14.60 -3.66
CA LEU A 329 39.43 -14.86 -4.96
C LEU A 329 40.35 -14.42 -6.10
N ASP A 330 40.21 -15.10 -7.24
CA ASP A 330 40.80 -14.64 -8.50
C ASP A 330 40.25 -13.24 -8.89
N PRO A 331 41.07 -12.36 -9.50
CA PRO A 331 40.67 -11.00 -9.85
C PRO A 331 39.35 -10.82 -10.61
N TRP A 332 38.94 -11.78 -11.46
CA TRP A 332 37.64 -11.70 -12.16
C TRP A 332 36.47 -11.90 -11.20
N VAL A 333 36.58 -12.91 -10.33
CA VAL A 333 35.54 -13.22 -9.33
C VAL A 333 35.51 -12.16 -8.25
N ALA A 334 36.68 -11.70 -7.80
CA ALA A 334 36.82 -10.57 -6.88
C ALA A 334 36.12 -9.32 -7.44
N GLY A 335 36.33 -9.00 -8.72
CA GLY A 335 35.64 -7.90 -9.39
C GLY A 335 34.11 -7.99 -9.31
N VAL A 336 33.54 -9.16 -9.60
CA VAL A 336 32.08 -9.41 -9.50
C VAL A 336 31.56 -9.22 -8.06
N PHE A 337 32.33 -9.62 -7.05
CA PHE A 337 31.93 -9.54 -5.64
C PHE A 337 32.06 -8.12 -5.09
N LEU A 338 33.10 -7.38 -5.52
CA LEU A 338 33.25 -5.95 -5.25
C LEU A 338 32.11 -5.14 -5.91
N ILE A 339 31.65 -5.56 -7.10
CA ILE A 339 30.46 -5.00 -7.74
C ILE A 339 29.18 -5.27 -6.92
N ALA A 340 29.11 -6.36 -6.16
CA ALA A 340 27.96 -6.59 -5.28
C ALA A 340 27.83 -5.50 -4.20
N VAL A 341 28.95 -4.92 -3.74
CA VAL A 341 28.97 -3.77 -2.83
C VAL A 341 28.41 -2.53 -3.52
N LEU A 342 28.88 -2.23 -4.73
CA LEU A 342 28.37 -1.11 -5.53
C LEU A 342 26.88 -1.29 -5.85
N ALA A 343 26.46 -2.52 -6.16
CA ALA A 343 25.08 -2.89 -6.41
C ALA A 343 24.18 -2.60 -5.20
N ALA A 344 24.64 -2.94 -3.99
CA ALA A 344 23.95 -2.67 -2.74
C ALA A 344 23.82 -1.16 -2.46
N VAL A 345 24.89 -0.39 -2.70
CA VAL A 345 24.89 1.08 -2.54
C VAL A 345 23.87 1.71 -3.50
N ILE A 346 23.92 1.35 -4.78
CA ILE A 346 23.05 1.92 -5.82
C ILE A 346 21.58 1.54 -5.57
N SER A 347 21.25 0.28 -5.28
CA SER A 347 19.87 -0.17 -5.08
C SER A 347 19.16 0.56 -3.92
N THR A 348 19.88 0.83 -2.84
CA THR A 348 19.35 1.63 -1.74
C THR A 348 19.24 3.10 -2.12
N ALA A 349 20.30 3.71 -2.66
CA ALA A 349 20.32 5.12 -3.04
C ALA A 349 19.18 5.46 -4.01
N ASP A 350 18.93 4.63 -5.01
CA ASP A 350 17.84 4.84 -5.97
C ASP A 350 16.47 4.81 -5.34
N SER A 351 16.27 3.90 -4.39
CA SER A 351 14.99 3.78 -3.70
C SER A 351 14.71 4.98 -2.81
N GLN A 352 15.75 5.52 -2.17
CA GLN A 352 15.67 6.70 -1.32
C GLN A 352 15.49 7.97 -2.14
N LEU A 353 16.25 8.12 -3.22
CA LEU A 353 16.16 9.26 -4.14
C LEU A 353 14.83 9.28 -4.89
N LEU A 354 14.29 8.12 -5.27
CA LEU A 354 12.95 8.02 -5.87
C LEU A 354 11.87 8.51 -4.89
N VAL A 355 11.89 8.05 -3.65
CA VAL A 355 10.91 8.48 -2.64
C VAL A 355 11.09 9.95 -2.27
N SER A 356 12.33 10.42 -2.15
CA SER A 356 12.63 11.84 -1.88
C SER A 356 12.19 12.74 -3.03
N SER A 357 12.39 12.30 -4.28
CA SER A 357 11.91 13.00 -5.47
C SER A 357 10.39 13.11 -5.50
N VAL A 358 9.67 12.02 -5.18
CA VAL A 358 8.21 12.03 -5.05
C VAL A 358 7.77 12.98 -3.92
N ALA A 359 8.41 12.91 -2.76
CA ALA A 359 8.10 13.79 -1.63
C ALA A 359 8.31 15.28 -1.98
N LEU A 360 9.44 15.64 -2.59
CA LEU A 360 9.74 17.04 -2.92
C LEU A 360 8.91 17.56 -4.11
N THR A 361 8.53 16.71 -5.06
CA THR A 361 7.73 17.14 -6.22
C THR A 361 6.23 17.23 -5.92
N GLU A 362 5.65 16.16 -5.37
CA GLU A 362 4.21 16.10 -5.11
C GLU A 362 3.83 16.74 -3.78
N ASP A 363 4.60 16.48 -2.73
CA ASP A 363 4.22 16.89 -1.38
C ASP A 363 4.66 18.33 -1.06
N PHE A 364 5.66 18.85 -1.79
CA PHE A 364 6.19 20.20 -1.62
C PHE A 364 5.97 21.11 -2.84
N TYR A 365 6.54 20.78 -4.00
CA TYR A 365 6.50 21.67 -5.18
C TYR A 365 5.08 21.89 -5.71
N ARG A 366 4.30 20.82 -5.93
CA ARG A 366 2.90 20.95 -6.35
C ARG A 366 2.03 21.56 -5.25
N ALA A 367 2.33 21.29 -3.99
CA ALA A 367 1.54 21.77 -2.85
C ALA A 367 1.71 23.28 -2.59
N PHE A 368 2.94 23.81 -2.67
CA PHE A 368 3.26 25.19 -2.25
C PHE A 368 3.73 26.11 -3.38
N LEU A 369 4.46 25.61 -4.39
CA LEU A 369 5.03 26.46 -5.44
C LEU A 369 4.10 26.57 -6.66
N LYS A 370 3.62 25.44 -7.21
CA LYS A 370 2.86 25.46 -8.47
C LYS A 370 1.83 24.32 -8.55
N ARG A 371 0.59 24.60 -8.13
CA ARG A 371 -0.54 23.64 -8.11
C ARG A 371 -0.87 23.00 -9.46
N GLU A 372 -0.73 23.75 -10.56
CA GLU A 372 -1.00 23.30 -11.93
C GLU A 372 0.30 23.05 -12.72
N ALA A 373 1.33 22.50 -12.08
CA ALA A 373 2.54 22.11 -12.79
C ALA A 373 2.26 20.96 -13.78
N SER A 374 2.77 21.08 -15.01
CA SER A 374 2.74 20.00 -16.01
C SER A 374 3.67 18.86 -15.61
N ASP A 375 3.38 17.63 -16.07
CA ASP A 375 4.18 16.44 -15.78
C ASP A 375 5.67 16.64 -16.12
N ARG A 376 5.97 17.35 -17.22
CA ARG A 376 7.34 17.68 -17.61
C ARG A 376 8.05 18.59 -16.61
N ALA A 377 7.35 19.57 -16.03
CA ALA A 377 7.91 20.46 -15.01
C ALA A 377 8.17 19.71 -13.70
N LEU A 378 7.27 18.79 -13.32
CA LEU A 378 7.44 17.95 -12.13
C LEU A 378 8.63 17.01 -12.24
N VAL A 379 8.86 16.42 -13.42
CA VAL A 379 10.04 15.58 -13.66
C VAL A 379 11.34 16.37 -13.50
N TRP A 380 11.42 17.59 -14.05
CA TRP A 380 12.61 18.44 -13.88
C TRP A 380 12.81 18.91 -12.45
N ALA A 381 11.73 19.26 -11.73
CA ALA A 381 11.80 19.59 -10.31
C ALA A 381 12.29 18.39 -9.48
N GLY A 382 11.85 17.17 -9.81
CA GLY A 382 12.30 15.93 -9.16
C GLY A 382 13.78 15.67 -9.40
N ARG A 383 14.26 15.86 -10.62
CA ARG A 383 15.69 15.73 -10.96
C ARG A 383 16.55 16.76 -10.24
N GLY A 384 16.13 18.02 -10.20
CA GLY A 384 16.82 19.06 -9.43
C GLY A 384 16.87 18.74 -7.93
N SER A 385 15.79 18.16 -7.39
CA SER A 385 15.71 17.73 -5.99
C SER A 385 16.68 16.59 -5.68
N VAL A 386 16.79 15.60 -6.58
CA VAL A 386 17.76 14.50 -6.47
C VAL A 386 19.18 15.05 -6.38
N LEU A 387 19.56 15.96 -7.30
CA LEU A 387 20.88 16.58 -7.27
C LEU A 387 21.15 17.35 -5.98
N ALA A 388 20.17 18.12 -5.48
CA ALA A 388 20.31 18.86 -4.22
C ALA A 388 20.53 17.92 -3.02
N VAL A 389 19.73 16.85 -2.90
CA VAL A 389 19.88 15.83 -1.85
C VAL A 389 21.23 15.13 -1.94
N THR A 390 21.67 14.75 -3.15
CA THR A 390 22.98 14.13 -3.35
C THR A 390 24.13 15.05 -2.95
N LEU A 391 24.08 16.36 -3.27
CA LEU A 391 25.13 17.31 -2.88
C LEU A 391 25.23 17.48 -1.36
N ILE A 392 24.09 17.57 -0.66
CA ILE A 392 24.09 17.64 0.81
C ILE A 392 24.62 16.33 1.41
N ALA A 393 24.20 15.19 0.88
CA ALA A 393 24.71 13.89 1.29
C ALA A 393 26.23 13.76 1.08
N CYS A 394 26.77 14.29 -0.02
CA CYS A 394 28.23 14.35 -0.24
C CYS A 394 28.92 15.16 0.84
N ALA A 395 28.38 16.34 1.18
CA ALA A 395 28.96 17.19 2.21
C ALA A 395 28.97 16.49 3.59
N ILE A 396 27.93 15.72 3.92
CA ILE A 396 27.88 14.89 5.12
C ILE A 396 28.92 13.76 5.06
N ALA A 397 28.97 13.01 3.95
CA ALA A 397 29.89 11.89 3.77
C ALA A 397 31.37 12.29 3.91
N LEU A 398 31.72 13.51 3.49
CA LEU A 398 33.09 14.04 3.57
C LEU A 398 33.50 14.53 4.97
N ARG A 399 32.60 14.52 5.97
CA ARG A 399 32.92 14.93 7.35
C ARG A 399 33.75 13.89 8.11
N GLY A 400 33.80 12.65 7.63
CA GLY A 400 34.62 11.58 8.18
C GLY A 400 33.97 10.75 9.30
N ASP A 401 32.65 10.82 9.47
CA ASP A 401 31.93 9.98 10.42
C ASP A 401 31.95 8.49 9.97
N GLY A 402 31.99 7.56 10.92
CA GLY A 402 32.02 6.12 10.63
C GLY A 402 30.75 5.61 9.94
N LEU A 403 30.88 4.70 8.97
CA LEU A 403 29.75 4.23 8.15
C LEU A 403 28.62 3.66 9.00
N LEU A 404 28.93 2.79 9.98
CA LEU A 404 27.91 2.18 10.85
C LEU A 404 27.11 3.24 11.62
N GLY A 405 27.75 4.30 12.11
CA GLY A 405 27.12 5.37 12.87
C GLY A 405 26.12 6.17 12.02
N ILE A 406 26.53 6.58 10.81
CA ILE A 406 25.64 7.31 9.88
C ILE A 406 24.42 6.46 9.51
N VAL A 407 24.63 5.16 9.25
CA VAL A 407 23.52 4.22 8.96
C VAL A 407 22.59 4.10 10.15
N ALA A 408 23.15 3.88 11.35
CA ALA A 408 22.37 3.72 12.59
C ALA A 408 21.48 4.95 12.83
N TYR A 409 22.07 6.15 12.77
CA TYR A 409 21.34 7.40 12.98
C TYR A 409 20.16 7.58 12.02
N ALA A 410 20.40 7.40 10.72
CA ALA A 410 19.34 7.53 9.73
C ALA A 410 18.27 6.43 9.89
N TRP A 411 18.70 5.21 10.20
CA TRP A 411 17.81 4.07 10.44
C TRP A 411 16.91 4.30 11.66
N ALA A 412 17.47 4.82 12.76
CA ALA A 412 16.78 5.23 13.97
C ALA A 412 15.73 6.32 13.70
N GLY A 413 16.09 7.34 12.94
CA GLY A 413 15.19 8.45 12.59
C GLY A 413 13.88 7.97 11.97
N PHE A 414 13.99 7.09 10.97
CA PHE A 414 12.81 6.49 10.32
C PHE A 414 12.03 5.57 11.26
N GLY A 415 12.73 4.69 11.98
CA GLY A 415 12.11 3.74 12.90
C GLY A 415 11.32 4.42 14.00
N ALA A 416 11.89 5.47 14.60
CA ALA A 416 11.26 6.26 15.64
C ALA A 416 10.09 7.12 15.11
N ALA A 417 10.30 7.86 14.01
CA ALA A 417 9.29 8.78 13.50
C ALA A 417 8.08 8.05 12.88
N PHE A 418 8.32 7.02 12.08
CA PHE A 418 7.25 6.37 11.32
C PHE A 418 6.85 5.00 11.86
N GLY A 419 7.73 4.25 12.51
CA GLY A 419 7.44 2.87 12.94
C GLY A 419 6.19 2.76 13.82
N PRO A 420 6.14 3.46 14.97
CA PRO A 420 4.95 3.51 15.82
C PRO A 420 3.71 4.02 15.10
N VAL A 421 3.84 5.09 14.31
CA VAL A 421 2.72 5.74 13.65
C VAL A 421 2.12 4.86 12.56
N VAL A 422 2.95 4.15 11.79
CA VAL A 422 2.51 3.16 10.81
C VAL A 422 1.77 2.03 11.51
N LEU A 423 2.36 1.41 12.53
CA LEU A 423 1.72 0.32 13.26
C LEU A 423 0.38 0.75 13.88
N LEU A 424 0.34 1.87 14.59
CA LEU A 424 -0.89 2.38 15.18
C LEU A 424 -1.92 2.75 14.12
N SER A 425 -1.53 3.38 13.00
CA SER A 425 -2.48 3.72 11.92
C SER A 425 -3.17 2.48 11.33
N LEU A 426 -2.46 1.34 11.28
CA LEU A 426 -2.94 0.10 10.69
C LEU A 426 -3.85 -0.71 11.62
N TYR A 427 -3.65 -0.58 12.94
CA TYR A 427 -4.29 -1.42 13.96
C TYR A 427 -5.21 -0.67 14.91
N TRP A 428 -5.11 0.65 15.01
CA TRP A 428 -5.92 1.47 15.90
C TRP A 428 -6.87 2.38 15.09
N PRO A 429 -8.14 1.97 14.91
CA PRO A 429 -9.09 2.71 14.08
C PRO A 429 -9.40 4.12 14.62
N ARG A 430 -9.25 4.34 15.93
CA ARG A 430 -9.57 5.60 16.60
C ARG A 430 -8.43 6.62 16.61
N MET A 431 -7.23 6.24 16.15
CA MET A 431 -6.09 7.16 16.09
C MET A 431 -6.44 8.40 15.26
N THR A 432 -6.11 9.57 15.78
CA THR A 432 -6.38 10.89 15.17
C THR A 432 -5.17 11.44 14.41
N TRP A 433 -5.40 12.46 13.58
CA TRP A 433 -4.32 13.18 12.88
C TRP A 433 -3.30 13.79 13.85
N ALA A 434 -3.75 14.29 15.01
CA ALA A 434 -2.88 14.88 16.02
C ALA A 434 -1.97 13.83 16.67
N GLY A 435 -2.49 12.62 16.91
CA GLY A 435 -1.66 11.49 17.36
C GLY A 435 -0.59 11.12 16.33
N ALA A 436 -0.94 11.08 15.05
CA ALA A 436 0.04 10.81 14.00
C ALA A 436 1.14 11.90 13.94
N MET A 437 0.74 13.17 13.99
CA MET A 437 1.68 14.30 13.96
C MET A 437 2.62 14.28 15.17
N ALA A 438 2.06 14.12 16.38
CA ALA A 438 2.82 14.08 17.61
C ALA A 438 3.84 12.94 17.59
N GLY A 439 3.45 11.74 17.16
CA GLY A 439 4.36 10.60 17.05
C GLY A 439 5.50 10.82 16.06
N ILE A 440 5.22 11.35 14.87
CA ILE A 440 6.25 11.63 13.84
C ILE A 440 7.25 12.66 14.35
N VAL A 441 6.76 13.80 14.84
CA VAL A 441 7.61 14.91 15.28
C VAL A 441 8.41 14.52 16.52
N SER A 442 7.79 13.90 17.52
CA SER A 442 8.50 13.52 18.74
C SER A 442 9.52 12.39 18.48
N GLY A 443 9.19 11.41 17.64
CA GLY A 443 10.13 10.35 17.27
C GLY A 443 11.36 10.88 16.54
N ALA A 444 11.14 11.75 15.54
CA ALA A 444 12.23 12.41 14.83
C ALA A 444 13.06 13.29 15.76
N ALA A 445 12.42 14.14 16.57
CA ALA A 445 13.13 15.04 17.49
C ALA A 445 13.94 14.27 18.54
N THR A 446 13.43 13.18 19.10
CA THR A 446 14.18 12.37 20.06
C THR A 446 15.46 11.85 19.44
N VAL A 447 15.43 11.32 18.21
CA VAL A 447 16.63 10.84 17.52
C VAL A 447 17.59 11.99 17.20
N LEU A 448 17.07 13.12 16.69
CA LEU A 448 17.89 14.27 16.33
C LEU A 448 18.67 14.86 17.49
N PHE A 449 18.08 14.86 18.70
CA PHE A 449 18.66 15.49 19.89
C PHE A 449 19.18 14.46 20.92
N TRP A 450 19.21 13.16 20.60
CA TRP A 450 19.53 12.14 21.60
C TRP A 450 20.96 12.26 22.12
N GLU A 451 21.91 12.57 21.24
CA GLU A 451 23.32 12.73 21.60
C GLU A 451 23.52 13.87 22.60
N GLU A 452 22.75 14.96 22.49
CA GLU A 452 22.78 16.07 23.44
C GLU A 452 21.93 15.81 24.68
N LEU A 453 20.82 15.06 24.56
CA LEU A 453 19.89 14.82 25.67
C LEU A 453 20.35 13.71 26.61
N ASN A 454 20.93 12.61 26.10
CA ASN A 454 21.30 11.46 26.92
C ASN A 454 22.31 11.80 28.03
N PRO A 455 23.37 12.62 27.79
CA PRO A 455 24.27 13.07 28.85
C PRO A 455 23.58 13.96 29.90
N LEU A 456 22.55 14.72 29.50
CA LEU A 456 21.80 15.59 30.42
C LEU A 456 20.90 14.81 31.39
N LEU A 457 20.67 13.52 31.15
CA LEU A 457 19.91 12.65 32.05
C LEU A 457 20.69 12.27 33.33
N GLY A 458 21.99 12.60 33.41
CA GLY A 458 22.81 12.41 34.60
C GLY A 458 22.84 10.95 35.06
N PRO A 459 22.31 10.59 36.25
CA PRO A 459 22.28 9.20 36.72
C PRO A 459 21.48 8.23 35.83
N LEU A 460 20.64 8.76 34.93
CA LEU A 460 19.83 7.99 33.99
C LEU A 460 20.47 7.92 32.59
N GLU A 461 21.70 8.42 32.42
CA GLU A 461 22.49 8.20 31.20
C GLU A 461 22.60 6.70 30.96
N SER A 462 22.10 6.26 29.81
CA SER A 462 21.97 4.83 29.52
C SER A 462 22.92 4.36 28.43
N GLY A 463 23.41 5.26 27.57
CA GLY A 463 24.15 4.90 26.36
C GLY A 463 23.32 4.02 25.40
N ILE A 464 21.99 4.00 25.58
CA ILE A 464 21.09 3.22 24.74
C ILE A 464 21.01 3.85 23.35
N TYR A 465 20.97 3.00 22.33
CA TYR A 465 20.76 3.43 20.95
C TYR A 465 19.46 4.24 20.80
N GLU A 466 19.54 5.41 20.17
CA GLU A 466 18.50 6.43 20.06
C GLU A 466 17.17 5.93 19.47
N MET A 467 17.21 4.83 18.70
CA MET A 467 16.01 4.14 18.21
C MET A 467 15.05 3.76 19.35
N VAL A 468 15.56 3.25 20.47
CA VAL A 468 14.72 2.75 21.57
C VAL A 468 13.91 3.87 22.23
N PRO A 469 14.53 4.93 22.79
CA PRO A 469 13.79 6.04 23.36
C PRO A 469 12.96 6.76 22.30
N GLY A 470 13.45 6.88 21.06
CA GLY A 470 12.70 7.48 19.96
C GLY A 470 11.37 6.77 19.69
N VAL A 471 11.39 5.44 19.57
CA VAL A 471 10.19 4.61 19.38
C VAL A 471 9.25 4.70 20.59
N VAL A 472 9.77 4.70 21.81
CA VAL A 472 8.96 4.82 23.03
C VAL A 472 8.26 6.17 23.09
N VAL A 473 9.00 7.27 22.93
CA VAL A 473 8.46 8.64 22.96
C VAL A 473 7.43 8.83 21.86
N ALA A 474 7.72 8.40 20.63
CA ALA A 474 6.78 8.46 19.51
C ALA A 474 5.50 7.66 19.77
N THR A 475 5.61 6.47 20.35
CA THR A 475 4.46 5.63 20.69
C THR A 475 3.59 6.29 21.76
N VAL A 476 4.21 6.79 22.83
CA VAL A 476 3.49 7.48 23.93
C VAL A 476 2.80 8.74 23.41
N ALA A 477 3.52 9.58 22.65
CA ALA A 477 2.95 10.78 22.04
C ALA A 477 1.77 10.45 21.12
N ALA A 478 1.92 9.44 20.26
CA ALA A 478 0.86 9.00 19.37
C ALA A 478 -0.38 8.47 20.11
N LEU A 479 -0.18 7.72 21.21
CA LEU A 479 -1.29 7.21 22.03
C LEU A 479 -2.00 8.31 22.81
N VAL A 480 -1.26 9.22 23.45
CA VAL A 480 -1.84 10.31 24.25
C VAL A 480 -2.58 11.30 23.35
N PHE A 481 -1.91 11.87 22.36
CA PHE A 481 -2.56 12.82 21.44
C PHE A 481 -3.62 12.13 20.58
N GLY A 482 -3.39 10.88 20.18
CA GLY A 482 -4.37 10.08 19.44
C GLY A 482 -5.65 9.78 20.22
N ARG A 483 -5.60 9.76 21.56
CA ARG A 483 -6.76 9.48 22.41
C ARG A 483 -7.52 10.72 22.84
N PHE A 484 -6.80 11.81 23.07
CA PHE A 484 -7.32 13.02 23.73
C PHE A 484 -7.39 14.25 22.82
N VAL A 485 -6.73 14.25 21.65
CA VAL A 485 -6.63 15.41 20.76
C VAL A 485 -7.10 15.08 19.35
N GLY A 486 -7.91 15.95 18.76
CA GLY A 486 -8.45 15.79 17.42
C GLY A 486 -9.66 14.83 17.36
N ARG A 487 -10.23 14.69 16.17
CA ARG A 487 -11.37 13.80 15.92
C ARG A 487 -10.89 12.53 15.21
N PRO A 488 -11.44 11.35 15.56
CA PRO A 488 -11.15 10.14 14.81
C PRO A 488 -11.69 10.28 13.37
N PRO A 489 -11.05 9.62 12.40
CA PRO A 489 -11.49 9.66 11.00
C PRO A 489 -12.90 9.09 10.85
N GLN A 490 -13.69 9.69 9.96
CA GLN A 490 -15.10 9.34 9.74
C GLN A 490 -15.28 8.33 8.61
N ARG A 491 -14.40 8.36 7.60
CA ARG A 491 -14.37 7.40 6.50
C ARG A 491 -14.07 6.02 7.07
N ALA A 492 -15.13 5.23 7.21
CA ALA A 492 -15.02 3.82 7.58
C ALA A 492 -14.41 3.02 6.42
N PHE A 493 -13.10 3.13 6.21
CA PHE A 493 -12.33 2.24 5.31
C PHE A 493 -12.40 0.75 5.72
N TRP A 494 -13.10 0.47 6.83
CA TRP A 494 -13.12 -0.75 7.62
C TRP A 494 -14.27 -1.71 7.31
N ARG A 495 -15.29 -1.30 6.54
CA ARG A 495 -16.57 -2.05 6.47
C ARG A 495 -17.03 -2.58 5.10
N MET A 496 -16.27 -2.44 4.01
CA MET A 496 -16.64 -3.09 2.74
C MET A 496 -15.91 -4.43 2.54
N PRO A 497 -16.64 -5.56 2.45
CA PRO A 497 -16.10 -6.82 1.95
C PRO A 497 -15.78 -6.68 0.45
N GLY A 498 -14.55 -7.02 0.04
CA GLY A 498 -14.08 -6.93 -1.35
C GLY A 498 -12.83 -6.05 -1.49
N GLY A 499 -11.81 -6.56 -2.19
CA GLY A 499 -10.56 -5.84 -2.47
C GLY A 499 -10.75 -4.75 -3.55
N GLY A 500 -9.74 -3.90 -3.74
CA GLY A 500 -9.81 -2.72 -4.63
C GLY A 500 -10.09 -2.99 -6.11
N ALA A 501 -9.91 -4.23 -6.59
CA ALA A 501 -10.31 -4.66 -7.93
C ALA A 501 -11.84 -4.52 -8.17
N SER A 502 -12.64 -4.65 -7.11
CA SER A 502 -14.08 -4.46 -7.19
C SER A 502 -14.46 -2.98 -7.27
N ARG A 503 -13.68 -2.02 -6.77
CA ARG A 503 -14.11 -0.61 -6.74
C ARG A 503 -13.99 0.10 -8.09
N LEU A 504 -12.98 -0.22 -8.90
CA LEU A 504 -12.81 0.37 -10.24
C LEU A 504 -13.78 -0.21 -11.27
N MET A 505 -14.27 -1.45 -11.08
CA MET A 505 -15.32 -2.03 -11.92
C MET A 505 -16.72 -1.76 -11.35
N LEU A 506 -16.91 -1.94 -10.04
CA LEU A 506 -18.21 -1.73 -9.41
C LEU A 506 -18.54 -0.26 -9.23
N ALA A 507 -17.61 0.69 -9.04
CA ALA A 507 -18.03 2.09 -8.87
C ALA A 507 -18.65 2.66 -10.16
N PRO A 508 -18.07 2.50 -11.36
CA PRO A 508 -18.74 2.90 -12.60
C PRO A 508 -20.03 2.11 -12.84
N PHE A 509 -20.00 0.79 -12.64
CA PHE A 509 -21.17 -0.08 -12.79
C PHE A 509 -22.31 0.32 -11.84
N LEU A 510 -22.04 0.55 -10.56
CA LEU A 510 -23.03 0.93 -9.54
C LEU A 510 -23.52 2.38 -9.72
N ALA A 511 -22.70 3.26 -10.30
CA ALA A 511 -23.09 4.63 -10.63
C ALA A 511 -23.95 4.71 -11.89
N HIS A 512 -23.81 3.76 -12.83
CA HIS A 512 -24.55 3.73 -14.11
C HIS A 512 -25.62 2.64 -14.17
N ALA A 513 -25.72 1.76 -13.16
CA ALA A 513 -26.75 0.74 -13.10
C ALA A 513 -28.12 1.43 -12.94
N PRO A 514 -29.14 1.05 -13.73
CA PRO A 514 -30.50 1.57 -13.59
C PRO A 514 -31.23 0.97 -12.37
N VAL A 515 -30.50 0.62 -11.32
CA VAL A 515 -30.99 -0.08 -10.14
C VAL A 515 -30.52 0.67 -8.89
N GLY A 516 -31.45 1.08 -8.04
CA GLY A 516 -31.16 1.65 -6.74
C GLY A 516 -30.66 0.56 -5.81
N MET A 517 -29.55 0.78 -5.10
CA MET A 517 -28.96 -0.22 -4.22
C MET A 517 -28.62 0.37 -2.86
N ALA A 518 -28.83 -0.41 -1.80
CA ALA A 518 -28.33 -0.10 -0.46
C ALA A 518 -27.82 -1.32 0.28
N VAL A 519 -27.01 -1.05 1.30
CA VAL A 519 -26.61 -2.03 2.31
C VAL A 519 -27.11 -1.56 3.67
N LEU A 520 -27.79 -2.44 4.39
CA LEU A 520 -28.27 -2.21 5.75
C LEU A 520 -27.56 -3.14 6.74
N ASP A 521 -27.38 -2.69 7.98
CA ASP A 521 -26.89 -3.55 9.07
C ASP A 521 -28.01 -4.46 9.64
N THR A 522 -27.69 -5.24 10.67
CA THR A 522 -28.64 -6.16 11.33
C THR A 522 -29.78 -5.45 12.06
N ASP A 523 -29.63 -4.16 12.37
CA ASP A 523 -30.66 -3.32 12.99
C ASP A 523 -31.46 -2.54 11.93
N LEU A 524 -31.32 -2.93 10.65
CA LEU A 524 -31.94 -2.31 9.49
C LEU A 524 -31.60 -0.83 9.34
N ARG A 525 -30.35 -0.44 9.68
CA ARG A 525 -29.84 0.91 9.44
C ARG A 525 -29.06 0.98 8.14
N TYR A 526 -29.27 2.04 7.36
CA TYR A 526 -28.52 2.23 6.10
C TYR A 526 -27.03 2.49 6.38
N VAL A 527 -26.16 1.65 5.80
CA VAL A 527 -24.69 1.73 5.90
C VAL A 527 -24.06 2.22 4.60
N TRP A 528 -24.71 1.96 3.46
CA TRP A 528 -24.27 2.41 2.14
C TRP A 528 -25.45 2.48 1.16
N VAL A 529 -25.38 3.40 0.20
CA VAL A 529 -26.34 3.57 -0.92
C VAL A 529 -25.57 3.95 -2.18
N ASN A 530 -26.12 3.67 -3.37
CA ASN A 530 -25.59 4.17 -4.64
C ASN A 530 -26.25 5.49 -5.08
N ASP A 531 -25.62 6.18 -6.03
CA ASP A 531 -26.03 7.49 -6.54
C ASP A 531 -27.47 7.51 -7.07
N LEU A 532 -27.95 6.42 -7.67
CA LEU A 532 -29.32 6.35 -8.19
C LEU A 532 -30.35 6.37 -7.05
N LEU A 533 -30.12 5.59 -5.99
CA LEU A 533 -31.00 5.58 -4.83
C LEU A 533 -30.88 6.88 -4.02
N GLU A 534 -29.71 7.53 -4.03
CA GLU A 534 -29.49 8.84 -3.44
C GLU A 534 -30.31 9.95 -4.11
N ARG A 535 -30.48 9.91 -5.45
CA ARG A 535 -31.33 10.88 -6.17
C ARG A 535 -32.80 10.81 -5.77
N LEU A 536 -33.28 9.62 -5.36
CA LEU A 536 -34.65 9.42 -4.91
C LEU A 536 -34.85 9.92 -3.46
N LEU A 537 -33.83 9.85 -2.61
CA LEU A 537 -33.85 10.47 -1.28
C LEU A 537 -32.42 10.81 -0.79
N PRO A 538 -32.12 12.08 -0.42
CA PRO A 538 -30.75 12.54 -0.12
C PRO A 538 -30.02 11.77 0.99
N LEU A 539 -28.71 11.57 0.79
CA LEU A 539 -27.77 10.84 1.67
C LEU A 539 -27.81 11.29 3.15
N GLU A 540 -27.95 12.59 3.38
CA GLU A 540 -27.96 13.24 4.69
C GLU A 540 -29.13 12.80 5.59
N ARG A 541 -30.19 12.25 4.98
CA ARG A 541 -31.38 11.75 5.69
C ARG A 541 -31.41 10.23 5.86
N ARG A 542 -30.47 9.48 5.28
CA ARG A 542 -30.51 8.00 5.27
C ARG A 542 -29.41 7.31 6.06
N LEU A 543 -28.14 7.71 5.92
CA LEU A 543 -27.05 6.96 6.55
C LEU A 543 -27.15 6.95 8.09
N GLY A 544 -27.11 5.75 8.67
CA GLY A 544 -27.25 5.51 10.11
C GLY A 544 -28.70 5.52 10.63
N ARG A 545 -29.68 5.88 9.80
CA ARG A 545 -31.12 5.86 10.12
C ARG A 545 -31.75 4.50 9.82
N GLN A 546 -32.81 4.15 10.53
CA GLN A 546 -33.58 2.93 10.30
C GLN A 546 -34.59 3.09 9.17
N VAL A 547 -35.02 1.99 8.56
CA VAL A 547 -36.00 1.96 7.44
C VAL A 547 -37.27 2.77 7.77
N ARG A 548 -37.88 2.56 8.94
CA ARG A 548 -39.04 3.32 9.44
C ARG A 548 -38.84 4.83 9.63
N GLU A 549 -37.60 5.30 9.73
CA GLU A 549 -37.30 6.74 9.86
C GLU A 549 -37.21 7.42 8.49
N VAL A 550 -37.20 6.64 7.40
CA VAL A 550 -36.86 7.08 6.05
C VAL A 550 -38.02 6.89 5.07
N LEU A 551 -38.74 5.77 5.15
CA LEU A 551 -39.84 5.43 4.24
C LEU A 551 -41.22 5.80 4.85
N PRO A 552 -42.25 5.99 4.00
CA PRO A 552 -43.64 6.07 4.47
C PRO A 552 -44.04 4.85 5.31
N GLU A 553 -44.98 5.05 6.25
CA GLU A 553 -45.35 4.03 7.26
C GLU A 553 -45.73 2.68 6.62
N GLU A 554 -46.65 2.68 5.66
CA GLU A 554 -47.11 1.48 4.94
C GLU A 554 -45.97 0.74 4.20
N GLU A 555 -45.04 1.47 3.58
CA GLU A 555 -43.90 0.88 2.88
C GLU A 555 -42.85 0.34 3.86
N SER A 556 -42.63 1.07 4.95
CA SER A 556 -41.62 0.75 5.94
C SER A 556 -41.93 -0.55 6.68
N GLU A 557 -43.18 -0.78 7.07
CA GLU A 557 -43.62 -2.02 7.72
C GLU A 557 -43.45 -3.22 6.78
N ALA A 558 -43.92 -3.08 5.53
CA ALA A 558 -43.80 -4.13 4.53
C ALA A 558 -42.33 -4.51 4.23
N PHE A 559 -41.43 -3.53 4.25
CA PHE A 559 -40.00 -3.74 4.02
C PHE A 559 -39.33 -4.36 5.24
N GLU A 560 -39.57 -3.84 6.45
CA GLU A 560 -38.98 -4.37 7.68
C GLU A 560 -39.34 -5.83 7.89
N ASP A 561 -40.61 -6.22 7.70
CA ASP A 561 -41.06 -7.60 7.87
C ASP A 561 -40.33 -8.57 6.94
N ARG A 562 -40.14 -8.18 5.69
CA ARG A 562 -39.43 -8.99 4.70
C ARG A 562 -37.93 -9.06 5.01
N MET A 563 -37.34 -7.92 5.35
CA MET A 563 -35.93 -7.82 5.72
C MET A 563 -35.60 -8.68 6.95
N ARG A 564 -36.44 -8.63 7.99
CA ARG A 564 -36.28 -9.49 9.18
C ARG A 564 -36.41 -10.96 8.84
N ARG A 565 -37.40 -11.32 8.00
CA ARG A 565 -37.55 -12.70 7.52
C ARG A 565 -36.30 -13.18 6.78
N VAL A 566 -35.64 -12.35 5.99
CA VAL A 566 -34.36 -12.69 5.32
C VAL A 566 -33.25 -12.94 6.35
N LEU A 567 -33.15 -12.11 7.40
CA LEU A 567 -32.15 -12.28 8.46
C LEU A 567 -32.40 -13.53 9.32
N GLU A 568 -33.67 -13.88 9.56
CA GLU A 568 -34.07 -15.03 10.37
C GLU A 568 -34.01 -16.35 9.61
N THR A 569 -34.54 -16.39 8.38
CA THR A 569 -34.69 -17.62 7.59
C THR A 569 -33.55 -17.85 6.62
N GLY A 570 -32.82 -16.79 6.26
CA GLY A 570 -31.78 -16.82 5.24
C GLY A 570 -32.27 -16.91 3.79
N SER A 571 -33.58 -17.05 3.57
CA SER A 571 -34.17 -17.09 2.24
C SER A 571 -34.29 -15.67 1.67
N PRO A 572 -33.74 -15.39 0.48
CA PRO A 572 -33.88 -14.08 -0.14
C PRO A 572 -35.33 -13.81 -0.56
N VAL A 573 -35.73 -12.54 -0.54
CA VAL A 573 -37.01 -12.08 -1.08
C VAL A 573 -36.73 -11.37 -2.39
N LEU A 574 -37.33 -11.84 -3.48
CA LEU A 574 -37.12 -11.32 -4.82
C LEU A 574 -38.42 -10.73 -5.37
N ASP A 575 -38.28 -9.71 -6.22
CA ASP A 575 -39.36 -9.10 -7.01
C ASP A 575 -40.62 -8.73 -6.20
N PHE A 576 -40.43 -8.12 -5.04
CA PHE A 576 -41.54 -7.54 -4.29
C PHE A 576 -42.00 -6.25 -4.97
N GLU A 577 -43.06 -6.35 -5.76
CA GLU A 577 -43.65 -5.22 -6.46
C GLU A 577 -44.62 -4.42 -5.56
N PHE A 578 -44.47 -3.10 -5.55
CA PHE A 578 -45.32 -2.19 -4.79
C PHE A 578 -45.51 -0.85 -5.52
N LEU A 579 -46.62 -0.16 -5.21
CA LEU A 579 -46.89 1.20 -5.67
C LEU A 579 -46.39 2.20 -4.63
N GLY A 580 -45.36 2.95 -4.99
CA GLY A 580 -44.80 4.02 -4.17
C GLY A 580 -45.08 5.40 -4.77
N PRO A 581 -44.84 6.47 -4.00
CA PRO A 581 -44.83 7.82 -4.53
C PRO A 581 -43.68 7.95 -5.55
N ASP A 582 -43.89 8.76 -6.58
CA ASP A 582 -42.79 9.26 -7.40
C ASP A 582 -41.99 10.24 -6.52
N TYR A 583 -40.74 9.88 -6.26
CA TYR A 583 -39.87 10.64 -5.37
C TYR A 583 -39.43 11.99 -5.96
N GLU A 584 -39.67 12.25 -7.26
CA GLU A 584 -39.50 13.56 -7.89
C GLU A 584 -40.79 14.41 -7.88
N ASP A 585 -41.97 13.78 -7.96
CA ASP A 585 -43.29 14.43 -7.89
C ASP A 585 -44.24 13.60 -7.01
N PRO A 586 -44.39 13.93 -5.71
CA PRO A 586 -45.20 13.16 -4.77
C PRO A 586 -46.68 12.98 -5.15
N ARG A 587 -47.17 13.70 -6.16
CA ARG A 587 -48.54 13.58 -6.68
C ARG A 587 -48.71 12.43 -7.68
N ARG A 588 -47.61 11.86 -8.18
CA ARG A 588 -47.60 10.72 -9.10
C ARG A 588 -47.25 9.45 -8.35
N LYS A 589 -47.81 8.32 -8.77
CA LYS A 589 -47.43 6.98 -8.28
C LYS A 589 -46.62 6.25 -9.33
N ARG A 590 -45.61 5.51 -8.89
CA ARG A 590 -44.79 4.60 -9.71
C ARG A 590 -44.80 3.20 -9.13
N ALA A 591 -44.60 2.21 -9.99
CA ALA A 591 -44.47 0.82 -9.56
C ALA A 591 -42.98 0.47 -9.46
N TYR A 592 -42.58 -0.06 -8.30
CA TYR A 592 -41.21 -0.45 -8.02
C TYR A 592 -41.14 -1.94 -7.67
N SER A 593 -40.06 -2.60 -8.09
CA SER A 593 -39.71 -3.95 -7.66
C SER A 593 -38.54 -3.88 -6.67
N ALA A 594 -38.73 -4.38 -5.46
CA ALA A 594 -37.72 -4.45 -4.41
C ALA A 594 -37.24 -5.90 -4.18
N SER A 595 -35.93 -6.08 -4.01
CA SER A 595 -35.32 -7.37 -3.67
C SER A 595 -34.37 -7.24 -2.48
N PHE A 596 -34.37 -8.25 -1.60
CA PHE A 596 -33.64 -8.28 -0.33
C PHE A 596 -32.82 -9.58 -0.20
N PHE A 597 -31.52 -9.44 0.06
CA PHE A 597 -30.58 -10.56 0.20
C PHE A 597 -29.82 -10.49 1.51
N GLY A 598 -29.66 -11.61 2.22
CA GLY A 598 -28.88 -11.65 3.45
C GLY A 598 -27.37 -11.66 3.17
N MET A 599 -26.62 -10.81 3.86
CA MET A 599 -25.15 -10.81 3.82
C MET A 599 -24.58 -11.65 4.94
N GLN A 600 -23.73 -12.63 4.62
CA GLN A 600 -23.06 -13.45 5.61
C GLN A 600 -21.58 -13.06 5.80
N ASP A 601 -21.09 -13.17 7.03
CA ASP A 601 -19.66 -13.15 7.32
C ASP A 601 -18.98 -14.48 6.96
N ARG A 602 -17.66 -14.56 7.15
CA ARG A 602 -16.88 -15.78 6.87
C ARG A 602 -17.22 -16.98 7.75
N HIS A 603 -18.04 -16.78 8.79
CA HIS A 603 -18.49 -17.81 9.73
C HIS A 603 -19.98 -18.14 9.52
N GLY A 604 -20.58 -17.67 8.41
CA GLY A 604 -21.98 -17.95 8.06
C GLY A 604 -23.01 -17.14 8.84
N ARG A 605 -22.61 -16.12 9.61
CA ARG A 605 -23.55 -15.28 10.37
C ARG A 605 -24.02 -14.11 9.52
N TYR A 606 -25.31 -13.82 9.55
CA TYR A 606 -25.85 -12.63 8.88
C TYR A 606 -25.35 -11.35 9.55
N VAL A 607 -24.76 -10.46 8.75
CA VAL A 607 -24.18 -9.17 9.17
C VAL A 607 -24.91 -7.97 8.58
N GLY A 608 -25.96 -8.22 7.80
CA GLY A 608 -26.79 -7.17 7.20
C GLY A 608 -27.58 -7.65 5.97
N ILE A 609 -28.17 -6.71 5.25
CA ILE A 609 -29.02 -6.96 4.08
C ILE A 609 -28.54 -6.13 2.88
N TRP A 610 -28.54 -6.75 1.70
CA TRP A 610 -28.52 -6.07 0.41
C TRP A 610 -29.93 -5.74 -0.03
N TYR A 611 -30.15 -4.49 -0.39
CA TYR A 611 -31.39 -3.95 -0.91
C TYR A 611 -31.19 -3.51 -2.36
N MET A 612 -32.09 -3.93 -3.24
CA MET A 612 -32.17 -3.49 -4.63
C MET A 612 -33.57 -2.97 -4.94
N LEU A 613 -33.67 -1.89 -5.73
CA LEU A 613 -34.91 -1.25 -6.15
C LEU A 613 -34.85 -0.95 -7.66
N ILE A 614 -35.86 -1.37 -8.41
CA ILE A 614 -35.98 -1.17 -9.85
C ILE A 614 -37.33 -0.50 -10.16
N ASP A 615 -37.35 0.50 -11.04
CA ASP A 615 -38.60 1.06 -11.57
C ASP A 615 -39.18 0.08 -12.61
N VAL A 616 -40.37 -0.45 -12.34
CA VAL A 616 -41.09 -1.40 -13.20
C VAL A 616 -42.40 -0.79 -13.72
N THR A 617 -42.55 0.53 -13.69
CA THR A 617 -43.79 1.24 -14.04
C THR A 617 -44.31 0.89 -15.44
N GLU A 618 -43.44 0.81 -16.45
CA GLU A 618 -43.86 0.44 -17.81
C GLU A 618 -44.35 -1.00 -17.89
N ARG A 619 -43.66 -1.93 -17.21
CA ARG A 619 -44.04 -3.34 -17.16
C ARG A 619 -45.38 -3.52 -16.44
N TRP A 620 -45.55 -2.85 -15.31
CA TRP A 620 -46.79 -2.85 -14.53
C TRP A 620 -47.97 -2.35 -15.38
N ARG A 621 -47.83 -1.20 -16.04
CA ARG A 621 -48.87 -0.64 -16.93
C ARG A 621 -49.17 -1.54 -18.12
N ALA A 622 -48.16 -2.19 -18.69
CA ALA A 622 -48.35 -3.13 -19.79
C ALA A 622 -49.12 -4.39 -19.34
N GLN A 623 -48.80 -4.93 -18.16
CA GLN A 623 -49.52 -6.06 -17.57
C GLN A 623 -50.96 -5.68 -17.24
N GLU A 624 -51.19 -4.51 -16.66
CA GLU A 624 -52.53 -4.00 -16.34
C GLU A 624 -53.36 -3.80 -17.62
N ARG A 625 -52.77 -3.23 -18.68
CA ARG A 625 -53.41 -3.09 -19.99
C ARG A 625 -53.75 -4.43 -20.64
N LEU A 626 -52.86 -5.42 -20.55
CA LEU A 626 -53.11 -6.76 -21.05
C LEU A 626 -54.18 -7.50 -20.24
N ALA A 627 -54.17 -7.36 -18.91
CA ALA A 627 -55.20 -7.92 -18.04
C ALA A 627 -56.57 -7.32 -18.39
N LEU A 628 -56.63 -5.99 -18.58
CA LEU A 628 -57.83 -5.29 -19.07
C LEU A 628 -58.32 -5.83 -20.42
N LEU A 629 -57.43 -5.96 -21.41
CA LEU A 629 -57.80 -6.50 -22.72
C LEU A 629 -58.23 -7.97 -22.67
N SER A 630 -57.59 -8.79 -21.83
CA SER A 630 -57.95 -10.18 -21.63
C SER A 630 -59.31 -10.31 -20.93
N GLU A 631 -59.60 -9.44 -19.97
CA GLU A 631 -60.88 -9.41 -19.27
C GLU A 631 -62.01 -8.97 -20.21
N ALA A 632 -61.79 -7.90 -20.98
CA ALA A 632 -62.71 -7.41 -21.99
C ALA A 632 -62.95 -8.46 -23.09
N GLY A 633 -61.91 -9.08 -23.63
CA GLY A 633 -62.02 -10.13 -24.65
C GLY A 633 -62.63 -11.44 -24.15
N ALA A 634 -62.54 -11.72 -22.85
CA ALA A 634 -63.22 -12.86 -22.23
C ALA A 634 -64.72 -12.59 -22.00
N ARG A 635 -65.16 -11.33 -21.96
CA ARG A 635 -66.57 -10.97 -21.73
C ARG A 635 -67.30 -10.64 -23.01
N ILE A 636 -66.74 -9.76 -23.85
CA ILE A 636 -67.38 -9.20 -25.05
C ILE A 636 -67.39 -10.23 -26.19
N GLY A 637 -68.57 -10.46 -26.77
CA GLY A 637 -68.71 -11.23 -28.01
C GLY A 637 -68.63 -12.74 -27.82
N ARG A 638 -68.98 -13.23 -26.63
CA ARG A 638 -69.10 -14.67 -26.36
C ARG A 638 -70.31 -15.32 -27.04
N THR A 639 -71.26 -14.52 -27.53
CA THR A 639 -72.45 -14.99 -28.23
C THR A 639 -72.53 -14.33 -29.61
N LEU A 640 -73.34 -14.92 -30.50
CA LEU A 640 -73.67 -14.31 -31.80
C LEU A 640 -74.82 -13.29 -31.67
N ASP A 641 -75.25 -12.97 -30.45
CA ASP A 641 -76.29 -11.97 -30.19
C ASP A 641 -75.65 -10.58 -30.20
N VAL A 642 -75.98 -9.83 -31.25
CA VAL A 642 -75.42 -8.51 -31.52
C VAL A 642 -75.87 -7.48 -30.47
N ALA A 643 -77.10 -7.59 -29.94
CA ALA A 643 -77.59 -6.70 -28.89
C ALA A 643 -76.90 -7.01 -27.56
N LEU A 644 -76.70 -8.29 -27.23
CA LEU A 644 -75.96 -8.68 -26.03
C LEU A 644 -74.50 -8.20 -26.09
N THR A 645 -73.84 -8.38 -27.24
CA THR A 645 -72.45 -7.93 -27.44
C THR A 645 -72.33 -6.41 -27.32
N ALA A 646 -73.31 -5.65 -27.84
CA ALA A 646 -73.36 -4.20 -27.72
C ALA A 646 -73.55 -3.73 -26.27
N GLN A 647 -74.35 -4.45 -25.47
CA GLN A 647 -74.51 -4.18 -24.04
C GLN A 647 -73.25 -4.54 -23.24
N GLU A 648 -72.63 -5.70 -23.49
CA GLU A 648 -71.36 -6.10 -22.87
C GLU A 648 -70.25 -5.07 -23.13
N LEU A 649 -70.21 -4.49 -24.34
CA LEU A 649 -69.27 -3.42 -24.69
C LEU A 649 -69.54 -2.14 -23.90
N ALA A 650 -70.80 -1.74 -23.72
CA ALA A 650 -71.15 -0.56 -22.93
C ALA A 650 -70.80 -0.76 -21.44
N ASP A 651 -71.11 -1.94 -20.88
CA ASP A 651 -70.84 -2.29 -19.48
C ASP A 651 -69.35 -2.38 -19.17
N ASP A 652 -68.50 -2.88 -20.07
CA ASP A 652 -67.05 -2.95 -19.84
C ASP A 652 -66.37 -1.58 -20.02
N THR A 653 -67.03 -0.64 -20.72
CA THR A 653 -66.57 0.74 -20.92
C THR A 653 -66.78 1.60 -19.67
N VAL A 654 -67.84 1.36 -18.89
CA VAL A 654 -68.21 2.14 -17.69
C VAL A 654 -67.96 1.34 -16.42
N PRO A 655 -67.31 1.87 -15.38
CA PRO A 655 -66.85 3.26 -15.22
C PRO A 655 -65.40 3.48 -15.71
N ARG A 656 -64.76 2.46 -16.30
CA ARG A 656 -63.30 2.43 -16.49
C ARG A 656 -62.79 3.47 -17.50
N PHE A 657 -63.56 3.78 -18.54
CA PHE A 657 -63.17 4.69 -19.62
C PHE A 657 -64.08 5.91 -19.76
N ALA A 658 -65.32 5.81 -19.28
CA ALA A 658 -66.29 6.90 -19.33
C ALA A 658 -67.31 6.75 -18.20
N ASP A 659 -67.96 7.86 -17.85
CA ASP A 659 -69.13 7.89 -16.96
C ASP A 659 -70.43 7.56 -17.71
N TYR A 660 -70.38 7.42 -19.03
CA TYR A 660 -71.52 7.03 -19.87
C TYR A 660 -71.02 6.45 -21.20
N ALA A 661 -71.59 5.31 -21.59
CA ALA A 661 -71.35 4.70 -22.89
C ALA A 661 -72.68 4.26 -23.52
N ALA A 662 -72.83 4.46 -24.83
CA ALA A 662 -73.94 3.95 -25.61
C ALA A 662 -73.41 3.39 -26.94
N VAL A 663 -73.98 2.28 -27.39
CA VAL A 663 -73.69 1.63 -28.66
C VAL A 663 -74.94 1.68 -29.51
N ASP A 664 -74.89 2.45 -30.60
CA ASP A 664 -76.00 2.60 -31.55
C ASP A 664 -75.62 1.87 -32.87
N LEU A 665 -76.49 0.98 -33.35
CA LEU A 665 -76.28 0.14 -34.53
C LEU A 665 -77.31 0.46 -35.62
N LEU A 666 -76.98 0.20 -36.88
CA LEU A 666 -77.93 0.33 -37.99
C LEU A 666 -79.08 -0.68 -37.84
N GLU A 667 -80.31 -0.25 -38.15
CA GLU A 667 -81.50 -1.11 -38.03
C GLU A 667 -81.35 -2.50 -38.67
N PRO A 668 -80.79 -2.66 -39.90
CA PRO A 668 -80.59 -3.99 -40.49
C PRO A 668 -79.67 -4.91 -39.67
N VAL A 669 -78.72 -4.34 -38.94
CA VAL A 669 -77.78 -5.10 -38.09
C VAL A 669 -78.49 -5.63 -36.84
N LEU A 670 -79.48 -4.88 -36.31
CA LEU A 670 -80.32 -5.32 -35.19
C LEU A 670 -81.29 -6.45 -35.59
N SER A 671 -81.71 -6.49 -36.86
CA SER A 671 -82.53 -7.59 -37.41
C SER A 671 -81.72 -8.79 -37.90
N GLY A 672 -80.39 -8.79 -37.75
CA GLY A 672 -79.50 -9.88 -38.17
C GLY A 672 -79.20 -9.92 -39.66
N GLU A 673 -79.50 -8.84 -40.39
CA GLU A 673 -79.21 -8.68 -41.82
C GLU A 673 -77.84 -8.02 -42.05
N GLU A 674 -77.24 -8.31 -43.21
CA GLU A 674 -75.96 -7.71 -43.58
C GLU A 674 -76.19 -6.27 -44.10
N PRO A 675 -75.47 -5.25 -43.57
CA PRO A 675 -75.66 -3.88 -44.02
C PRO A 675 -75.19 -3.71 -45.47
N PRO A 676 -75.87 -2.88 -46.28
CA PRO A 676 -75.57 -2.74 -47.71
C PRO A 676 -74.14 -2.20 -47.94
N PRO A 677 -73.38 -2.74 -48.90
CA PRO A 677 -72.03 -2.27 -49.20
C PRO A 677 -72.06 -0.89 -49.87
N GLY A 678 -71.47 0.12 -49.21
CA GLY A 678 -71.33 1.47 -49.73
C GLY A 678 -71.68 2.56 -48.70
N PRO A 679 -71.50 3.85 -49.04
CA PRO A 679 -71.95 4.93 -48.16
C PRO A 679 -73.48 4.88 -47.99
N VAL A 680 -73.95 4.88 -46.74
CA VAL A 680 -75.38 4.89 -46.43
C VAL A 680 -75.99 6.20 -46.95
N GLY A 681 -76.84 6.13 -47.97
CA GLY A 681 -77.54 7.30 -48.51
C GLY A 681 -78.75 7.66 -47.65
N GLY A 682 -78.87 8.94 -47.27
CA GLY A 682 -79.91 9.45 -46.35
C GLY A 682 -79.50 9.35 -44.87
N THR A 683 -80.20 10.05 -43.97
CA THR A 683 -79.98 9.98 -42.51
C THR A 683 -80.18 8.54 -42.03
N PRO A 684 -79.13 7.83 -41.61
CA PRO A 684 -79.24 6.43 -41.21
C PRO A 684 -80.12 6.30 -39.97
N THR A 685 -81.04 5.34 -39.98
CA THR A 685 -81.80 4.95 -38.78
C THR A 685 -80.91 4.06 -37.92
N LEU A 686 -80.48 4.61 -36.78
CA LEU A 686 -79.70 3.92 -35.76
C LEU A 686 -80.61 3.56 -34.59
N GLY A 687 -80.57 2.30 -34.16
CA GLY A 687 -81.20 1.82 -32.93
C GLY A 687 -80.15 1.62 -31.83
N ARG A 688 -80.50 1.99 -30.61
CA ARG A 688 -79.61 1.79 -29.45
C ARG A 688 -79.58 0.33 -29.04
N ALA A 689 -78.40 -0.28 -29.16
CA ALA A 689 -78.17 -1.70 -28.89
C ALA A 689 -77.60 -1.96 -27.48
N GLY A 690 -76.88 -0.99 -26.89
CA GLY A 690 -76.33 -1.10 -25.53
C GLY A 690 -76.15 0.25 -24.85
N ARG A 691 -76.23 0.30 -23.52
CA ARG A 691 -75.92 1.50 -22.71
C ARG A 691 -75.46 1.17 -21.29
N ALA A 692 -74.53 1.97 -20.77
CA ALA A 692 -74.10 1.95 -19.38
C ALA A 692 -73.82 3.38 -18.88
N SER A 693 -74.00 3.62 -17.58
CA SER A 693 -73.82 4.92 -16.92
C SER A 693 -73.40 4.74 -15.48
#